data_AF-A0A2E4MHV2-F1
#
_entry.id   AF-A0A2E4MHV2-F1
#
_cell.length_a   1.000
_cell.length_b   1.000
_cell.length_c   1.000
_cell.angle_alpha   90.00
_cell.angle_beta   90.00
_cell.angle_gamma   90.00
#
_symmetry.space_group_name_H-M   'P 1'
#
loop_
_entity.id
_entity.type
_entity.pdbx_description
1 polymer ?
#
loop_
_entity_poly.entity_id
_entity_poly.type
_entity_poly.pdbx_seq_one_letter_code
_entity_poly.pdbx_strand_id
1 'polypeptide(L)'
;MKGSIMYVAKNFPLVIIFSSLFAFKPLPKQSDSYSKNISKKNLEVLYNKSCSTNKNSFNKVQPSEFPSDYSTQRDRNVEIPINYHVIYVAGDSIYMNVTVDNQPYPHCNWDIRDNDNNTFLLYPGFEFDYPGHSYSIGGILPPGNYSLFLYDEFGTGGVAATVTTSSGQVLASVNMGSWGNYTFLDFIAPEGDYVNGLVSTEVIEEQTEVLNNAYNDFGYTFVTSNIDSAVNAGWYYATDSHKFETGQWDNTDQYLAMAQAMTIDVTQSINYFWTGARQTSGLGVHPWSFPEDDSRHGLFCGNYTVPGGEPGLNLGITGVHEVGHYLGLYHTFENGCSSPGDEVEDTPYQSEANYSCPTSNYSCGSYDDIGNYMDYMDDECLTHFTQGQKDRIDWAIETYRPILLENTTLDYAGPVWHVATTGSDDNDGSEGSPFVTIQAGIDAASDGDTVLVGAGTYVENLDVEIGSDYYFAGIVLCSEFVYYPDSTSIIENTIIAANSISSNYGDNTFYGFTIKDNDTPTNLNFYYSNSTFKNCFFNNVYDGGVSGTDSTVFQNCTLFNSFNDWGGRWAIVHNSILISSFTEDSFNDFNDGHNMSFTYNDLGYNENGNISDVNPLFCDSENGDYTLAANSPLVGAGENGVNMGALGVGCDSINLQSVWHVAVTGSDETGDGTELNPFATIEKAEQFANQYYNGSYENILFNSTGQSMMPGWNVTDTILVHAGTYHIGELRNTSNDYESDLVTIIQSVSGPDSTFLNPINEYSHIGGTLASYDISGFTISELELMYFASFIYLNNCIIKEMSKINGSSCGLDYCFGFENVTFVQNDNYESYDFNGYPLFYNSIIYDNENFLENVLNNEGTGITFTLNDIGLNVNGNTVMNPLFCDPENESYSLAENSPALGAGENGANMGALGV
;
A
#
# COMPACT_ATOMS: atom_id res chain seq x y z
N MET A 1 -65.50 -9.35 -25.10
CA MET A 1 -66.23 -10.54 -25.59
C MET A 1 -65.21 -11.63 -25.93
N LYS A 2 -65.62 -12.91 -25.82
CA LYS A 2 -65.00 -14.17 -26.32
C LYS A 2 -63.62 -14.12 -27.02
N GLY A 3 -62.68 -15.02 -26.73
CA GLY A 3 -62.75 -16.19 -25.84
C GLY A 3 -61.51 -17.10 -25.92
N SER A 4 -61.51 -18.15 -25.09
CA SER A 4 -60.43 -19.14 -24.92
C SER A 4 -60.40 -20.23 -26.00
N ILE A 5 -59.26 -20.94 -26.16
CA ILE A 5 -59.10 -22.42 -26.05
C ILE A 5 -57.69 -22.89 -26.48
N MET A 6 -57.17 -23.93 -25.79
CA MET A 6 -55.90 -24.65 -26.01
C MET A 6 -55.94 -25.65 -27.19
N TYR A 7 -54.77 -26.05 -27.72
CA TYR A 7 -54.29 -27.46 -27.95
C TYR A 7 -53.05 -27.48 -28.90
N VAL A 8 -52.16 -28.48 -28.96
CA VAL A 8 -51.48 -29.32 -27.93
C VAL A 8 -50.40 -30.19 -28.63
N ALA A 9 -49.18 -30.34 -28.08
CA ALA A 9 -48.25 -31.43 -28.46
C ALA A 9 -47.14 -31.69 -27.42
N LYS A 10 -46.94 -32.96 -27.04
CA LYS A 10 -45.76 -33.49 -26.32
C LYS A 10 -44.98 -34.41 -27.28
N ASN A 11 -43.67 -34.59 -27.06
CA ASN A 11 -42.97 -35.85 -27.33
C ASN A 11 -41.71 -35.99 -26.44
N PHE A 12 -41.36 -37.24 -26.11
CA PHE A 12 -40.26 -37.69 -25.23
C PHE A 12 -39.72 -39.01 -25.83
N PRO A 13 -38.41 -39.32 -25.75
CA PRO A 13 -37.89 -40.40 -24.87
C PRO A 13 -36.53 -40.05 -24.16
N LEU A 14 -36.27 -40.41 -22.88
CA LEU A 14 -35.71 -41.68 -22.31
C LEU A 14 -34.17 -41.89 -22.60
N VAL A 15 -33.23 -42.29 -21.70
CA VAL A 15 -33.20 -42.91 -20.33
C VAL A 15 -31.80 -42.75 -19.63
N ILE A 16 -31.68 -43.12 -18.31
CA ILE A 16 -30.50 -43.66 -17.52
C ILE A 16 -29.70 -42.65 -16.63
N ILE A 17 -29.32 -42.91 -15.34
CA ILE A 17 -29.76 -43.80 -14.21
C ILE A 17 -29.04 -43.39 -12.87
N PHE A 18 -29.62 -43.75 -11.70
CA PHE A 18 -29.06 -43.84 -10.29
C PHE A 18 -28.49 -42.63 -9.51
N SER A 19 -29.06 -42.38 -8.32
CA SER A 19 -28.48 -42.76 -7.00
C SER A 19 -29.56 -42.75 -5.90
N SER A 20 -29.25 -43.22 -4.67
CA SER A 20 -30.23 -43.75 -3.70
C SER A 20 -30.23 -43.10 -2.30
N LEU A 21 -31.39 -43.06 -1.65
CA LEU A 21 -31.54 -42.66 -0.24
C LEU A 21 -30.99 -43.69 0.76
N PHE A 22 -30.47 -43.20 1.89
CA PHE A 22 -30.64 -43.81 3.22
C PHE A 22 -30.90 -42.71 4.27
N ALA A 23 -31.57 -43.07 5.36
CA ALA A 23 -32.05 -42.13 6.37
C ALA A 23 -31.36 -42.32 7.73
N PHE A 24 -31.31 -41.27 8.55
CA PHE A 24 -31.02 -41.37 9.99
C PHE A 24 -32.04 -40.57 10.82
N LYS A 25 -32.24 -41.02 12.06
CA LYS A 25 -33.28 -40.56 12.99
C LYS A 25 -32.63 -40.29 14.35
N PRO A 26 -32.80 -39.11 14.98
CA PRO A 26 -32.41 -38.90 16.37
C PRO A 26 -33.38 -39.61 17.35
N LEU A 27 -32.86 -40.00 18.51
CA LEU A 27 -33.63 -40.50 19.66
C LEU A 27 -33.88 -39.37 20.68
N PRO A 28 -34.95 -39.43 21.48
CA PRO A 28 -35.26 -38.40 22.47
C PRO A 28 -34.40 -38.54 23.74
N LYS A 29 -33.99 -37.42 24.33
CA LYS A 29 -33.46 -37.37 25.70
C LYS A 29 -34.47 -36.69 26.63
N GLN A 30 -34.33 -37.00 27.92
CA GLN A 30 -35.39 -36.95 28.92
C GLN A 30 -35.37 -35.64 29.71
N SER A 31 -36.55 -35.13 30.08
CA SER A 31 -36.70 -33.99 30.99
C SER A 31 -36.42 -34.40 32.44
N ASP A 32 -35.63 -33.63 33.16
CA ASP A 32 -35.66 -33.58 34.62
C ASP A 32 -35.78 -32.13 35.10
N SER A 33 -36.72 -31.89 36.00
CA SER A 33 -37.13 -30.55 36.44
C SER A 33 -36.42 -30.11 37.72
N TYR A 34 -35.88 -28.89 37.75
CA TYR A 34 -35.51 -28.23 39.00
C TYR A 34 -36.48 -27.10 39.35
N SER A 35 -37.23 -27.31 40.42
CA SER A 35 -37.97 -26.25 41.10
C SER A 35 -37.46 -26.14 42.54
N LYS A 36 -37.04 -24.95 42.97
CA LYS A 36 -37.28 -24.45 44.33
C LYS A 36 -36.84 -22.99 44.54
N ASN A 37 -37.81 -22.22 44.99
CA ASN A 37 -37.73 -20.84 45.50
C ASN A 37 -36.44 -20.48 46.26
N ILE A 38 -35.88 -19.30 45.96
CA ILE A 38 -34.97 -18.56 46.84
C ILE A 38 -35.71 -17.37 47.44
N SER A 39 -35.44 -17.05 48.71
CA SER A 39 -36.16 -16.03 49.49
C SER A 39 -35.51 -14.64 49.43
N LYS A 40 -36.31 -13.59 49.68
CA LYS A 40 -35.97 -12.15 49.71
C LYS A 40 -34.83 -11.72 50.68
N LYS A 41 -33.60 -12.19 50.49
CA LYS A 41 -32.43 -11.75 51.30
C LYS A 41 -31.18 -11.37 50.49
N ASN A 42 -31.23 -11.39 49.16
CA ASN A 42 -30.05 -11.22 48.29
C ASN A 42 -29.97 -9.84 47.60
N LEU A 43 -30.77 -8.85 48.02
CA LEU A 43 -30.79 -7.50 47.44
C LEU A 43 -29.67 -6.57 47.97
N GLU A 44 -28.62 -7.12 48.58
CA GLU A 44 -27.43 -6.40 49.06
C GLU A 44 -26.12 -7.02 48.51
N VAL A 45 -26.19 -7.91 47.50
CA VAL A 45 -25.00 -8.50 46.86
C VAL A 45 -24.77 -7.85 45.49
N LEU A 46 -24.07 -6.73 45.50
CA LEU A 46 -23.46 -6.10 44.33
C LEU A 46 -21.99 -5.87 44.69
N TYR A 47 -21.07 -6.31 43.82
CA TYR A 47 -19.61 -6.17 43.92
C TYR A 47 -18.81 -7.12 44.85
N ASN A 48 -19.04 -8.43 44.75
CA ASN A 48 -17.99 -9.42 45.02
C ASN A 48 -17.62 -10.08 43.68
N LYS A 49 -16.63 -9.52 42.98
CA LYS A 49 -16.03 -10.14 41.79
C LYS A 49 -14.93 -11.10 42.24
N SER A 50 -14.76 -12.21 41.53
CA SER A 50 -13.69 -13.17 41.76
C SER A 50 -12.68 -13.16 40.62
N CYS A 51 -11.44 -13.52 40.91
CA CYS A 51 -10.54 -14.08 39.90
C CYS A 51 -11.06 -15.46 39.44
N SER A 52 -10.48 -16.04 38.40
CA SER A 52 -11.05 -17.25 37.82
C SER A 52 -11.03 -18.46 38.77
N THR A 53 -11.99 -19.38 38.66
CA THR A 53 -11.87 -20.65 39.41
C THR A 53 -11.02 -21.67 38.64
N ASN A 54 -10.27 -22.51 39.36
CA ASN A 54 -9.41 -23.57 38.80
C ASN A 54 -10.16 -24.67 37.99
N LYS A 55 -11.47 -24.53 37.75
CA LYS A 55 -12.30 -25.45 36.94
C LYS A 55 -12.70 -24.89 35.58
N ASN A 56 -11.99 -23.86 35.10
CA ASN A 56 -12.18 -23.29 33.76
C ASN A 56 -11.83 -24.25 32.61
N SER A 57 -12.17 -23.84 31.38
CA SER A 57 -12.02 -24.66 30.16
C SER A 57 -10.59 -25.14 29.90
N PHE A 58 -9.60 -24.32 30.27
CA PHE A 58 -8.17 -24.50 30.00
C PHE A 58 -7.45 -25.33 31.08
N ASN A 59 -7.62 -24.99 32.35
CA ASN A 59 -6.90 -25.59 33.49
C ASN A 59 -7.43 -26.99 33.91
N LYS A 60 -7.77 -27.85 32.93
CA LYS A 60 -8.37 -29.19 33.16
C LYS A 60 -7.36 -30.30 33.40
N VAL A 61 -6.10 -30.07 33.05
CA VAL A 61 -5.00 -31.02 33.31
C VAL A 61 -4.56 -30.86 34.76
N GLN A 62 -4.21 -31.97 35.41
CA GLN A 62 -3.65 -31.97 36.75
C GLN A 62 -2.14 -32.20 36.64
N PRO A 63 -1.30 -31.47 37.41
CA PRO A 63 0.14 -31.68 37.39
C PRO A 63 0.53 -32.99 38.09
N SER A 64 1.83 -33.29 38.09
CA SER A 64 2.38 -34.22 39.08
C SER A 64 2.28 -33.62 40.49
N GLU A 65 2.20 -34.48 41.51
CA GLU A 65 2.17 -34.09 42.91
C GLU A 65 3.41 -33.25 43.28
N PHE A 66 3.20 -32.06 43.86
CA PHE A 66 4.29 -31.20 44.32
C PHE A 66 5.09 -31.90 45.44
N PRO A 67 6.43 -32.01 45.37
CA PRO A 67 7.18 -32.80 46.33
C PRO A 67 7.23 -32.13 47.72
N SER A 68 6.74 -32.85 48.74
CA SER A 68 6.75 -32.40 50.15
C SER A 68 8.13 -32.18 50.79
N ASP A 69 9.22 -32.44 50.07
CA ASP A 69 10.60 -32.12 50.47
C ASP A 69 11.34 -31.22 49.46
N TYR A 70 10.63 -30.57 48.53
CA TYR A 70 11.19 -29.63 47.57
C TYR A 70 11.74 -28.39 48.29
N SER A 71 13.03 -28.45 48.61
CA SER A 71 13.73 -27.48 49.47
C SER A 71 15.01 -26.96 48.81
N THR A 72 15.00 -26.85 47.48
CA THR A 72 16.09 -26.16 46.77
C THR A 72 15.82 -24.66 46.76
N GLN A 73 16.18 -23.96 47.85
CA GLN A 73 16.45 -22.53 47.77
C GLN A 73 17.57 -22.32 46.75
N ARG A 74 17.17 -21.94 45.54
CA ARG A 74 18.08 -21.47 44.49
C ARG A 74 17.90 -19.97 44.45
N ASP A 75 18.88 -19.25 44.99
CA ASP A 75 19.05 -17.84 44.72
C ASP A 75 19.32 -17.71 43.22
N ARG A 76 18.26 -17.43 42.46
CA ARG A 76 18.28 -17.09 41.05
C ARG A 76 17.93 -15.62 40.94
N ASN A 77 18.46 -14.97 39.90
CA ASN A 77 17.86 -13.77 39.35
C ASN A 77 17.48 -14.16 37.93
N VAL A 78 16.21 -14.48 37.70
CA VAL A 78 15.66 -14.78 36.37
C VAL A 78 14.95 -13.53 35.89
N GLU A 79 15.35 -13.04 34.72
CA GLU A 79 14.64 -11.97 34.03
C GLU A 79 13.63 -12.60 33.06
N ILE A 80 12.34 -12.31 33.29
CA ILE A 80 11.22 -12.86 32.53
C ILE A 80 10.58 -11.72 31.71
N PRO A 81 10.76 -11.72 30.38
CA PRO A 81 10.03 -10.87 29.45
C PRO A 81 8.50 -10.97 29.63
N ILE A 82 7.82 -9.82 29.60
CA ILE A 82 6.36 -9.75 29.46
C ILE A 82 6.02 -9.03 28.15
N ASN A 83 5.20 -9.70 27.34
CA ASN A 83 4.56 -9.12 26.16
C ASN A 83 3.14 -8.69 26.55
N TYR A 84 2.89 -7.38 26.51
CA TYR A 84 1.61 -6.79 26.90
C TYR A 84 0.73 -6.53 25.68
N HIS A 85 -0.51 -7.00 25.76
CA HIS A 85 -1.48 -6.92 24.66
C HIS A 85 -2.73 -6.16 25.11
N VAL A 86 -2.90 -4.92 24.63
CA VAL A 86 -4.00 -4.05 25.05
C VAL A 86 -5.20 -4.20 24.11
N ILE A 87 -6.20 -4.98 24.51
CA ILE A 87 -7.47 -5.05 23.77
C ILE A 87 -8.35 -3.88 24.18
N TYR A 88 -8.83 -3.12 23.19
CA TYR A 88 -9.68 -1.96 23.43
C TYR A 88 -10.80 -1.84 22.39
N VAL A 89 -11.66 -0.84 22.58
CA VAL A 89 -12.74 -0.48 21.66
C VAL A 89 -12.70 1.02 21.36
N ALA A 90 -12.85 1.36 20.09
CA ALA A 90 -12.91 2.73 19.59
C ALA A 90 -14.04 2.86 18.55
N GLY A 91 -14.93 3.82 18.71
CA GLY A 91 -16.12 3.99 17.86
C GLY A 91 -17.19 4.88 18.51
N ASP A 92 -18.46 4.75 18.10
CA ASP A 92 -19.55 5.49 18.76
C ASP A 92 -20.09 4.79 20.01
N SER A 93 -20.66 5.58 20.92
CA SER A 93 -21.38 5.06 22.09
C SER A 93 -22.80 4.62 21.69
N ILE A 94 -23.01 3.31 21.66
CA ILE A 94 -24.28 2.66 21.33
C ILE A 94 -25.07 2.41 22.62
N TYR A 95 -26.29 2.93 22.68
CA TYR A 95 -27.25 2.76 23.77
C TYR A 95 -28.39 1.83 23.35
N MET A 96 -28.66 0.82 24.17
CA MET A 96 -29.79 -0.08 24.03
C MET A 96 -30.80 0.18 25.14
N ASN A 97 -32.07 0.25 24.74
CA ASN A 97 -33.20 0.38 25.64
C ASN A 97 -34.10 -0.84 25.43
N VAL A 98 -34.13 -1.77 26.39
CA VAL A 98 -34.85 -3.06 26.28
C VAL A 98 -35.88 -3.16 27.41
N THR A 99 -37.12 -3.55 27.10
CA THR A 99 -38.25 -3.56 28.05
C THR A 99 -39.08 -4.83 27.90
N VAL A 100 -39.35 -5.54 29.00
CA VAL A 100 -40.27 -6.69 29.05
C VAL A 100 -41.71 -6.28 29.38
N ASP A 101 -42.65 -7.14 29.02
CA ASP A 101 -44.03 -7.05 29.42
C ASP A 101 -44.26 -7.46 30.90
N ASN A 102 -45.52 -7.56 31.31
CA ASN A 102 -45.89 -7.84 32.70
C ASN A 102 -46.05 -9.35 33.02
N GLN A 103 -45.45 -10.27 32.24
CA GLN A 103 -45.42 -11.71 32.55
C GLN A 103 -44.23 -12.11 33.45
N PRO A 104 -44.24 -13.32 34.04
CA PRO A 104 -43.10 -13.84 34.81
C PRO A 104 -41.82 -13.89 33.96
N TYR A 105 -40.70 -13.55 34.59
CA TYR A 105 -39.48 -13.06 33.93
C TYR A 105 -38.36 -14.04 33.54
N PRO A 106 -38.27 -15.32 33.98
CA PRO A 106 -37.14 -16.21 33.62
C PRO A 106 -37.24 -16.78 32.18
N HIS A 107 -37.94 -16.06 31.30
CA HIS A 107 -38.35 -16.50 29.96
C HIS A 107 -37.85 -15.56 28.85
N CYS A 108 -37.18 -14.45 29.20
CA CYS A 108 -36.67 -13.47 28.24
C CYS A 108 -35.21 -13.12 28.54
N ASN A 109 -34.39 -13.02 27.49
CA ASN A 109 -33.02 -12.50 27.56
C ASN A 109 -32.69 -11.69 26.29
N TRP A 110 -31.55 -11.02 26.28
CA TRP A 110 -31.08 -10.21 25.17
C TRP A 110 -29.55 -10.10 25.22
N ASP A 111 -28.90 -9.89 24.08
CA ASP A 111 -27.44 -9.70 24.01
C ASP A 111 -27.07 -9.01 22.68
N ILE A 112 -25.88 -8.42 22.58
CA ILE A 112 -25.31 -8.01 21.29
C ILE A 112 -24.55 -9.17 20.69
N ARG A 113 -24.85 -9.48 19.43
CA ARG A 113 -23.98 -10.29 18.58
C ARG A 113 -23.12 -9.38 17.71
N ASP A 114 -21.82 -9.60 17.76
CA ASP A 114 -20.87 -9.18 16.74
C ASP A 114 -20.93 -10.20 15.59
N ASN A 115 -21.42 -9.77 14.42
CA ASN A 115 -21.58 -10.68 13.29
C ASN A 115 -20.28 -10.88 12.51
N ASP A 116 -19.37 -9.91 12.57
CA ASP A 116 -18.10 -9.94 11.85
C ASP A 116 -17.13 -10.92 12.55
N ASN A 117 -17.10 -10.92 13.89
CA ASN A 117 -16.34 -11.87 14.72
C ASN A 117 -17.13 -13.16 15.07
N ASN A 118 -18.39 -13.27 14.64
CA ASN A 118 -19.31 -14.38 14.96
C ASN A 118 -19.35 -14.72 16.47
N THR A 119 -19.48 -13.70 17.33
CA THR A 119 -19.51 -13.90 18.78
C THR A 119 -20.60 -13.07 19.46
N PHE A 120 -21.02 -13.51 20.63
CA PHE A 120 -21.92 -12.76 21.50
C PHE A 120 -21.09 -11.99 22.52
N LEU A 121 -21.30 -10.68 22.59
CA LEU A 121 -20.45 -9.75 23.34
C LEU A 121 -20.70 -9.78 24.86
N LEU A 122 -21.81 -10.36 25.33
CA LEU A 122 -22.20 -10.31 26.74
C LEU A 122 -22.28 -8.88 27.27
N TYR A 123 -22.84 -8.00 26.44
CA TYR A 123 -22.83 -6.57 26.67
C TYR A 123 -24.25 -6.00 26.80
N PRO A 124 -24.70 -5.67 28.03
CA PRO A 124 -24.67 -6.59 29.16
C PRO A 124 -26.09 -6.90 29.66
N GLY A 125 -26.51 -8.17 29.63
CA GLY A 125 -27.79 -8.55 30.25
C GLY A 125 -28.15 -10.04 30.20
N PHE A 126 -28.39 -10.63 31.37
CA PHE A 126 -29.27 -11.80 31.49
C PHE A 126 -30.41 -11.52 32.45
N GLU A 127 -31.59 -12.03 32.07
CA GLU A 127 -32.85 -11.94 32.79
C GLU A 127 -33.32 -10.51 33.11
N PHE A 128 -34.60 -10.39 33.50
CA PHE A 128 -35.19 -9.13 33.91
C PHE A 128 -35.62 -9.26 35.37
N ASP A 129 -35.11 -8.39 36.25
CA ASP A 129 -35.35 -8.47 37.70
C ASP A 129 -36.83 -8.61 38.11
N TYR A 130 -37.76 -8.05 37.32
CA TYR A 130 -39.19 -8.09 37.56
C TYR A 130 -40.02 -7.81 36.29
N PRO A 131 -41.32 -8.17 36.27
CA PRO A 131 -42.20 -7.88 35.13
C PRO A 131 -42.36 -6.37 34.92
N GLY A 132 -42.32 -5.93 33.66
CA GLY A 132 -42.35 -4.51 33.28
C GLY A 132 -41.04 -3.76 33.49
N HIS A 133 -39.91 -4.45 33.71
CA HIS A 133 -38.59 -3.82 33.84
C HIS A 133 -38.07 -3.32 32.48
N SER A 134 -37.35 -2.19 32.51
CA SER A 134 -36.65 -1.61 31.37
C SER A 134 -35.18 -1.41 31.73
N TYR A 135 -34.27 -1.98 30.95
CA TYR A 135 -32.85 -1.63 30.99
C TYR A 135 -32.56 -0.54 29.95
N SER A 136 -31.70 0.40 30.33
CA SER A 136 -31.07 1.36 29.44
C SER A 136 -29.57 1.28 29.72
N ILE A 137 -28.80 0.83 28.74
CA ILE A 137 -27.36 0.59 28.90
C ILE A 137 -26.65 0.84 27.59
N GLY A 138 -25.42 1.35 27.65
CA GLY A 138 -24.67 1.65 26.45
C GLY A 138 -23.17 1.53 26.66
N GLY A 139 -22.48 1.39 25.54
CA GLY A 139 -21.05 1.10 25.46
C GLY A 139 -20.49 1.48 24.10
N ILE A 140 -19.19 1.32 23.93
CA ILE A 140 -18.51 1.66 22.69
C ILE A 140 -18.43 0.40 21.83
N LEU A 141 -18.97 0.47 20.62
CA LEU A 141 -18.78 -0.55 19.60
C LEU A 141 -17.91 0.03 18.49
N PRO A 142 -16.88 -0.70 18.02
CA PRO A 142 -16.20 -0.37 16.78
C PRO A 142 -17.16 -0.29 15.59
N PRO A 143 -16.80 0.42 14.50
CA PRO A 143 -17.58 0.40 13.28
C PRO A 143 -17.70 -1.02 12.72
N GLY A 144 -18.92 -1.52 12.53
CA GLY A 144 -19.12 -2.94 12.20
C GLY A 144 -20.59 -3.38 12.19
N ASN A 145 -20.81 -4.64 11.83
CA ASN A 145 -22.13 -5.26 11.70
C ASN A 145 -22.52 -5.99 12.99
N TYR A 146 -23.53 -5.47 13.68
CA TYR A 146 -24.02 -6.00 14.94
C TYR A 146 -25.49 -6.40 14.85
N SER A 147 -25.93 -7.25 15.76
CA SER A 147 -27.35 -7.54 15.95
C SER A 147 -27.71 -7.52 17.42
N LEU A 148 -28.76 -6.78 17.80
CA LEU A 148 -29.37 -6.96 19.12
C LEU A 148 -30.25 -8.22 19.05
N PHE A 149 -29.77 -9.30 19.69
CA PHE A 149 -30.52 -10.53 19.88
C PHE A 149 -31.54 -10.35 21.01
N LEU A 150 -32.76 -10.83 20.80
CA LEU A 150 -33.84 -10.86 21.78
C LEU A 150 -34.48 -12.25 21.81
N TYR A 151 -34.73 -12.78 23.00
CA TYR A 151 -35.37 -14.07 23.22
C TYR A 151 -36.66 -13.93 24.05
N ASP A 152 -37.68 -14.72 23.71
CA ASP A 152 -38.93 -14.90 24.46
C ASP A 152 -39.34 -16.39 24.34
N GLU A 153 -39.21 -17.16 25.42
CA GLU A 153 -39.54 -18.60 25.44
C GLU A 153 -40.96 -18.89 24.95
N PHE A 154 -41.91 -17.97 25.19
CA PHE A 154 -43.31 -18.14 24.82
C PHE A 154 -43.61 -17.73 23.37
N GLY A 155 -42.69 -17.06 22.68
CA GLY A 155 -42.90 -16.53 21.33
C GLY A 155 -44.10 -15.58 21.23
N THR A 156 -44.38 -14.86 22.32
CA THR A 156 -45.47 -13.89 22.43
C THR A 156 -45.05 -12.49 21.98
N GLY A 157 -43.74 -12.25 21.83
CA GLY A 157 -43.16 -10.95 21.55
C GLY A 157 -43.17 -10.06 22.80
N GLY A 158 -42.91 -10.61 23.98
CA GLY A 158 -42.98 -9.90 25.26
C GLY A 158 -41.96 -8.78 25.45
N VAL A 159 -40.98 -8.64 24.55
CA VAL A 159 -39.90 -7.63 24.64
C VAL A 159 -40.07 -6.54 23.57
N ALA A 160 -39.86 -5.28 23.95
CA ALA A 160 -39.57 -4.17 23.04
C ALA A 160 -38.11 -3.74 23.21
N ALA A 161 -37.48 -3.29 22.13
CA ALA A 161 -36.11 -2.80 22.17
C ALA A 161 -35.87 -1.61 21.23
N THR A 162 -34.86 -0.80 21.52
CA THR A 162 -34.37 0.27 20.63
C THR A 162 -32.87 0.45 20.83
N VAL A 163 -32.13 0.48 19.72
CA VAL A 163 -30.68 0.75 19.66
C VAL A 163 -30.48 2.17 19.11
N THR A 164 -29.66 2.97 19.76
CA THR A 164 -29.40 4.38 19.44
C THR A 164 -27.92 4.75 19.55
N THR A 165 -27.44 5.64 18.69
CA THR A 165 -26.12 6.28 18.78
C THR A 165 -26.01 7.28 19.94
N SER A 166 -24.81 7.81 20.18
CA SER A 166 -24.58 8.90 21.15
C SER A 166 -25.35 10.19 20.80
N SER A 167 -25.55 10.42 19.50
CA SER A 167 -26.36 11.53 18.97
C SER A 167 -27.88 11.29 19.03
N GLY A 168 -28.32 10.10 19.46
CA GLY A 168 -29.74 9.72 19.56
C GLY A 168 -30.38 9.27 18.25
N GLN A 169 -29.61 9.01 17.20
CA GLN A 169 -30.09 8.36 15.97
C GLN A 169 -30.48 6.91 16.30
N VAL A 170 -31.72 6.52 16.01
CA VAL A 170 -32.17 5.13 16.13
C VAL A 170 -31.57 4.29 15.01
N LEU A 171 -30.78 3.28 15.38
CA LEU A 171 -30.17 2.32 14.46
C LEU A 171 -31.09 1.11 14.21
N ALA A 172 -31.73 0.60 15.27
CA ALA A 172 -32.70 -0.49 15.18
C ALA A 172 -33.78 -0.37 16.27
N SER A 173 -34.97 -0.93 16.04
CA SER A 173 -36.02 -1.00 17.06
C SER A 173 -37.05 -2.10 16.80
N VAL A 174 -37.68 -2.59 17.88
CA VAL A 174 -38.83 -3.50 17.82
C VAL A 174 -39.84 -3.15 18.91
N ASN A 175 -41.13 -3.31 18.59
CA ASN A 175 -42.23 -3.18 19.55
C ASN A 175 -42.66 -4.56 20.06
N MET A 176 -43.31 -4.58 21.23
CA MET A 176 -43.94 -5.80 21.76
C MET A 176 -44.97 -6.38 20.78
N GLY A 177 -44.99 -7.71 20.65
CA GLY A 177 -46.08 -8.47 20.03
C GLY A 177 -45.97 -8.72 18.52
N SER A 178 -44.78 -8.89 17.94
CA SER A 178 -44.62 -9.18 16.49
C SER A 178 -43.36 -9.98 16.09
N TRP A 179 -42.94 -10.95 16.90
CA TRP A 179 -41.83 -11.86 16.57
C TRP A 179 -42.02 -13.22 17.28
N GLY A 180 -41.26 -14.23 16.84
CA GLY A 180 -41.36 -15.60 17.36
C GLY A 180 -40.58 -15.78 18.66
N ASN A 181 -40.05 -16.98 18.93
CA ASN A 181 -39.29 -17.25 20.15
C ASN A 181 -37.97 -16.45 20.27
N TYR A 182 -37.48 -15.89 19.16
CA TYR A 182 -36.36 -14.97 19.14
C TYR A 182 -36.45 -14.02 17.94
N THR A 183 -35.66 -12.94 17.98
CA THR A 183 -35.41 -12.08 16.83
C THR A 183 -33.99 -11.49 16.93
N PHE A 184 -33.42 -11.14 15.78
CA PHE A 184 -32.20 -10.36 15.67
C PHE A 184 -32.58 -9.01 15.05
N LEU A 185 -32.14 -7.93 15.68
CA LEU A 185 -32.29 -6.58 15.17
C LEU A 185 -30.93 -6.12 14.65
N ASP A 186 -30.69 -6.35 13.36
CA ASP A 186 -29.42 -6.02 12.72
C ASP A 186 -29.23 -4.50 12.64
N PHE A 187 -28.03 -4.03 12.98
CA PHE A 187 -27.63 -2.63 12.90
C PHE A 187 -26.14 -2.51 12.54
N ILE A 188 -25.77 -1.35 11.99
CA ILE A 188 -24.37 -0.99 11.75
C ILE A 188 -23.99 0.04 12.81
N ALA A 189 -22.97 -0.25 13.60
CA ALA A 189 -22.37 0.74 14.49
C ALA A 189 -21.56 1.74 13.62
N PRO A 190 -21.75 3.06 13.77
CA PRO A 190 -20.99 4.05 13.01
C PRO A 190 -19.62 4.34 13.64
N GLU A 191 -18.79 5.06 12.89
CA GLU A 191 -17.62 5.77 13.42
C GLU A 191 -18.01 6.74 14.55
N GLY A 192 -17.07 6.94 15.48
CA GLY A 192 -17.20 7.88 16.59
C GLY A 192 -15.90 8.01 17.37
N ASP A 193 -15.81 9.09 18.15
CA ASP A 193 -14.56 9.52 18.81
C ASP A 193 -14.41 8.97 20.26
N TYR A 194 -15.19 7.96 20.64
CA TYR A 194 -15.14 7.38 21.99
C TYR A 194 -14.17 6.20 22.02
N VAL A 195 -13.30 6.18 23.05
CA VAL A 195 -12.35 5.10 23.31
C VAL A 195 -12.53 4.58 24.72
N ASN A 196 -12.48 3.26 24.90
CA ASN A 196 -12.45 2.59 26.21
C ASN A 196 -11.64 1.30 26.10
N GLY A 197 -11.05 0.85 27.21
CA GLY A 197 -10.16 -0.32 27.23
C GLY A 197 -8.70 -0.01 26.97
N LEU A 198 -8.41 1.10 26.27
CA LEU A 198 -7.04 1.54 26.01
C LEU A 198 -6.37 1.94 27.33
N VAL A 199 -5.11 1.53 27.50
CA VAL A 199 -4.28 1.84 28.66
C VAL A 199 -2.91 2.31 28.16
N SER A 200 -2.28 3.25 28.86
CA SER A 200 -1.03 3.86 28.42
C SER A 200 0.21 3.07 28.88
N THR A 201 1.31 3.26 28.17
CA THR A 201 2.62 2.68 28.50
C THR A 201 3.05 2.98 29.93
N GLU A 202 2.77 4.16 30.48
CA GLU A 202 3.12 4.48 31.86
C GLU A 202 2.41 3.57 32.87
N VAL A 203 1.15 3.22 32.63
CA VAL A 203 0.37 2.32 33.50
C VAL A 203 0.78 0.85 33.30
N ILE A 204 1.29 0.48 32.12
CA ILE A 204 1.93 -0.83 31.88
C ILE A 204 3.21 -0.93 32.71
N GLU A 205 4.09 0.08 32.64
CA GLU A 205 5.31 0.12 33.45
C GLU A 205 5.02 0.14 34.97
N GLU A 206 3.98 0.86 35.42
CA GLU A 206 3.51 0.77 36.81
C GLU A 206 3.05 -0.66 37.17
N GLN A 207 2.40 -1.38 36.26
CA GLN A 207 2.01 -2.78 36.47
C GLN A 207 3.23 -3.72 36.52
N THR A 208 4.24 -3.49 35.68
CA THR A 208 5.54 -4.19 35.71
C THR A 208 6.27 -3.92 37.03
N GLU A 209 6.24 -2.69 37.56
CA GLU A 209 6.79 -2.36 38.88
C GLU A 209 6.03 -3.09 40.01
N VAL A 210 4.70 -3.17 39.95
CA VAL A 210 3.88 -3.92 40.92
C VAL A 210 4.22 -5.41 40.93
N LEU A 211 4.40 -6.04 39.76
CA LEU A 211 4.86 -7.43 39.67
C LEU A 211 6.25 -7.59 40.29
N ASN A 212 7.20 -6.73 39.92
CA ASN A 212 8.54 -6.71 40.47
C ASN A 212 8.56 -6.56 42.00
N ASN A 213 7.70 -5.72 42.57
CA ASN A 213 7.58 -5.57 44.03
C ASN A 213 7.08 -6.84 44.75
N ALA A 214 6.33 -7.71 44.08
CA ALA A 214 5.85 -8.97 44.67
C ALA A 214 6.82 -10.15 44.46
N TYR A 215 7.58 -10.17 43.36
CA TYR A 215 8.34 -11.34 42.90
C TYR A 215 9.88 -11.21 42.98
N ASN A 216 10.44 -10.00 43.10
CA ASN A 216 11.90 -9.83 43.19
C ASN A 216 12.52 -10.55 44.40
N ASP A 217 11.84 -10.56 45.54
CA ASP A 217 12.28 -11.30 46.74
C ASP A 217 12.30 -12.83 46.53
N PHE A 218 11.65 -13.32 45.46
CA PHE A 218 11.64 -14.73 45.04
C PHE A 218 12.65 -15.03 43.92
N GLY A 219 13.37 -14.02 43.42
CA GLY A 219 14.38 -14.18 42.38
C GLY A 219 13.84 -14.08 40.95
N TYR A 220 12.63 -13.54 40.78
CA TYR A 220 12.01 -13.31 39.47
C TYR A 220 11.82 -11.80 39.27
N THR A 221 12.46 -11.27 38.24
CA THR A 221 12.34 -9.88 37.79
C THR A 221 11.63 -9.88 36.44
N PHE A 222 10.67 -8.99 36.27
CA PHE A 222 9.92 -8.83 35.01
C PHE A 222 10.38 -7.59 34.27
N VAL A 223 10.46 -7.69 32.95
CA VAL A 223 10.75 -6.58 32.04
C VAL A 223 9.70 -6.53 30.95
N THR A 224 9.24 -5.32 30.61
CA THR A 224 8.39 -5.09 29.46
C THR A 224 9.20 -5.33 28.18
N SER A 225 8.76 -6.28 27.35
CA SER A 225 9.47 -6.67 26.12
C SER A 225 8.78 -6.10 24.89
N ASN A 226 7.49 -6.39 24.70
CA ASN A 226 6.65 -5.79 23.68
C ASN A 226 5.37 -5.18 24.30
N ILE A 227 4.82 -4.16 23.64
CA ILE A 227 3.48 -3.63 23.89
C ILE A 227 2.76 -3.49 22.54
N ASP A 228 1.72 -4.28 22.32
CA ASP A 228 0.81 -4.11 21.19
C ASP A 228 -0.62 -3.76 21.64
N SER A 229 -1.51 -3.53 20.67
CA SER A 229 -2.92 -3.31 20.95
C SER A 229 -3.82 -3.72 19.78
N ALA A 230 -5.07 -4.09 20.09
CA ALA A 230 -6.06 -4.47 19.09
C ALA A 230 -7.45 -3.89 19.39
N VAL A 231 -8.11 -3.38 18.35
CA VAL A 231 -9.51 -2.93 18.41
C VAL A 231 -10.42 -4.11 18.06
N ASN A 232 -10.93 -4.81 19.07
CA ASN A 232 -11.83 -5.96 18.85
C ASN A 232 -12.88 -6.07 19.94
N ALA A 233 -14.17 -5.87 19.61
CA ALA A 233 -15.26 -5.95 20.58
C ALA A 233 -15.46 -7.37 21.14
N GLY A 234 -15.24 -8.41 20.34
CA GLY A 234 -15.32 -9.80 20.77
C GLY A 234 -14.28 -10.16 21.82
N TRP A 235 -13.01 -9.83 21.57
CA TRP A 235 -11.93 -10.03 22.53
C TRP A 235 -12.02 -9.06 23.72
N TYR A 236 -12.56 -7.86 23.53
CA TYR A 236 -12.73 -6.90 24.63
C TYR A 236 -13.84 -7.36 25.58
N TYR A 237 -15.07 -7.58 25.11
CA TYR A 237 -16.21 -7.84 25.99
C TYR A 237 -16.46 -9.32 26.30
N ALA A 238 -16.23 -10.23 25.36
CA ALA A 238 -16.62 -11.64 25.50
C ALA A 238 -15.48 -12.57 25.95
N THR A 239 -14.33 -12.04 26.39
CA THR A 239 -13.24 -12.86 26.94
C THR A 239 -13.57 -13.51 28.29
N ASP A 240 -14.52 -12.97 29.06
CA ASP A 240 -15.09 -13.64 30.23
C ASP A 240 -16.32 -14.53 29.93
N SER A 241 -16.65 -14.73 28.66
CA SER A 241 -17.86 -15.46 28.27
C SER A 241 -17.78 -16.96 28.58
N HIS A 242 -18.72 -17.43 29.40
CA HIS A 242 -19.05 -18.85 29.38
C HIS A 242 -19.62 -19.23 28.00
N LYS A 243 -19.04 -20.24 27.34
CA LYS A 243 -19.64 -20.87 26.15
C LYS A 243 -21.08 -21.27 26.46
N PHE A 244 -22.06 -20.56 25.89
CA PHE A 244 -23.44 -20.97 25.99
C PHE A 244 -23.67 -22.20 25.11
N GLU A 245 -23.81 -23.37 25.73
CA GLU A 245 -24.40 -24.56 25.09
C GLU A 245 -25.91 -24.35 24.85
N THR A 246 -26.28 -23.30 24.09
CA THR A 246 -27.66 -23.06 23.66
C THR A 246 -28.22 -24.20 22.80
N GLY A 247 -27.35 -25.03 22.24
CA GLY A 247 -27.68 -26.09 21.29
C GLY A 247 -28.23 -25.57 19.95
N GLN A 248 -28.21 -24.25 19.73
CA GLN A 248 -28.71 -23.56 18.53
C GLN A 248 -27.65 -22.64 17.91
N TRP A 249 -26.74 -22.10 18.72
CA TRP A 249 -25.64 -21.22 18.35
C TRP A 249 -24.37 -21.68 19.09
N ASP A 250 -23.20 -21.57 18.44
CA ASP A 250 -21.89 -21.91 19.00
C ASP A 250 -21.04 -20.62 19.03
N ASN A 251 -20.42 -20.35 20.17
CA ASN A 251 -19.53 -19.20 20.35
C ASN A 251 -18.09 -19.65 20.23
N THR A 252 -17.26 -18.92 19.48
CA THR A 252 -15.81 -19.09 19.53
C THR A 252 -15.30 -18.70 20.91
N ASP A 253 -14.40 -19.49 21.47
CA ASP A 253 -13.72 -19.18 22.74
C ASP A 253 -12.81 -17.96 22.51
N GLN A 254 -13.18 -16.80 23.07
CA GLN A 254 -12.54 -15.52 22.71
C GLN A 254 -11.14 -15.38 23.29
N TYR A 255 -10.88 -15.93 24.49
CA TYR A 255 -9.52 -16.01 25.02
C TYR A 255 -8.63 -16.83 24.08
N LEU A 256 -9.14 -17.97 23.60
CA LEU A 256 -8.41 -18.79 22.63
C LEU A 256 -8.15 -18.05 21.31
N ALA A 257 -9.14 -17.33 20.77
CA ALA A 257 -9.00 -16.58 19.53
C ALA A 257 -8.00 -15.43 19.65
N MET A 258 -8.03 -14.69 20.77
CA MET A 258 -7.11 -13.61 21.11
C MET A 258 -5.68 -14.15 21.26
N ALA A 259 -5.48 -15.17 22.10
CA ALA A 259 -4.17 -15.78 22.31
C ALA A 259 -3.58 -16.40 21.03
N GLN A 260 -4.40 -17.06 20.20
CA GLN A 260 -3.96 -17.58 18.91
C GLN A 260 -3.57 -16.50 17.89
N ALA A 261 -4.08 -15.28 18.02
CA ALA A 261 -3.82 -14.19 17.09
C ALA A 261 -2.66 -13.28 17.53
N MET A 262 -2.38 -13.20 18.84
CA MET A 262 -1.52 -12.17 19.41
C MET A 262 -0.39 -12.70 20.30
N THR A 263 -0.47 -13.92 20.85
CA THR A 263 0.61 -14.47 21.69
C THR A 263 1.89 -14.61 20.86
N ILE A 264 2.98 -13.97 21.31
CA ILE A 264 4.33 -14.03 20.74
C ILE A 264 5.32 -14.58 21.78
N ASP A 265 6.44 -15.16 21.31
CA ASP A 265 7.48 -15.76 22.17
C ASP A 265 6.91 -16.57 23.36
N VAL A 266 6.11 -17.58 23.03
CA VAL A 266 5.34 -18.36 24.01
C VAL A 266 6.22 -18.96 25.12
N THR A 267 7.45 -19.34 24.77
CA THR A 267 8.35 -20.15 25.59
C THR A 267 9.25 -19.32 26.51
N GLN A 268 9.77 -18.17 26.05
CA GLN A 268 10.68 -17.32 26.83
C GLN A 268 9.98 -16.14 27.51
N SER A 269 8.73 -15.81 27.14
CA SER A 269 7.96 -14.70 27.72
C SER A 269 6.65 -15.12 28.42
N ILE A 270 6.07 -14.17 29.17
CA ILE A 270 4.67 -14.19 29.60
C ILE A 270 3.86 -13.26 28.69
N ASN A 271 2.77 -13.77 28.12
CA ASN A 271 1.83 -12.96 27.33
C ASN A 271 0.69 -12.50 28.23
N TYR A 272 0.55 -11.18 28.41
CA TYR A 272 -0.39 -10.53 29.33
C TYR A 272 -1.41 -9.70 28.55
N PHE A 273 -2.65 -10.17 28.51
CA PHE A 273 -3.77 -9.48 27.85
C PHE A 273 -4.54 -8.56 28.80
N TRP A 274 -4.85 -7.33 28.38
CA TRP A 274 -5.85 -6.48 29.01
C TRP A 274 -7.12 -6.43 28.17
N THR A 275 -8.26 -6.64 28.82
CA THR A 275 -9.57 -6.79 28.16
C THR A 275 -10.68 -6.05 28.89
N GLY A 276 -11.88 -6.02 28.32
CA GLY A 276 -13.08 -5.43 28.92
C GLY A 276 -13.89 -6.39 29.80
N ALA A 277 -13.33 -7.57 30.11
CA ALA A 277 -13.90 -8.54 31.03
C ALA A 277 -14.33 -7.87 32.34
N ARG A 278 -15.51 -8.23 32.87
CA ARG A 278 -16.10 -7.66 34.09
C ARG A 278 -16.82 -8.67 34.99
N GLN A 279 -17.11 -9.88 34.49
CA GLN A 279 -17.62 -11.02 35.27
C GLN A 279 -16.50 -11.71 36.07
N THR A 280 -15.28 -11.69 35.52
CA THR A 280 -14.05 -12.18 36.15
C THR A 280 -13.02 -11.05 36.20
N SER A 281 -12.19 -10.99 37.23
CA SER A 281 -11.08 -10.01 37.29
C SER A 281 -9.91 -10.38 36.37
N GLY A 282 -9.64 -11.69 36.22
CA GLY A 282 -8.64 -12.22 35.32
C GLY A 282 -8.69 -13.75 35.20
N LEU A 283 -7.70 -14.30 34.49
CA LEU A 283 -7.39 -15.73 34.38
C LEU A 283 -5.92 -15.92 34.00
N GLY A 284 -5.16 -16.64 34.83
CA GLY A 284 -3.88 -17.27 34.48
C GLY A 284 -4.05 -18.71 33.98
N VAL A 285 -3.37 -19.04 32.88
CA VAL A 285 -3.27 -20.42 32.38
C VAL A 285 -2.15 -21.14 33.12
N HIS A 286 -2.48 -22.22 33.84
CA HIS A 286 -1.49 -22.95 34.63
C HIS A 286 -0.46 -23.65 33.73
N PRO A 287 0.82 -23.78 34.15
CA PRO A 287 1.92 -24.11 33.25
C PRO A 287 1.87 -25.56 32.72
N TRP A 288 1.15 -26.46 33.38
CA TRP A 288 0.92 -27.84 32.94
C TRP A 288 -0.34 -28.03 32.07
N SER A 289 -1.09 -26.96 31.77
CA SER A 289 -2.36 -27.07 31.01
C SER A 289 -2.14 -27.48 29.56
N PHE A 290 -1.02 -27.05 28.98
CA PHE A 290 -0.62 -27.25 27.59
C PHE A 290 0.90 -27.49 27.49
N PRO A 291 1.42 -28.04 26.37
CA PRO A 291 2.84 -28.01 26.04
C PRO A 291 3.43 -26.60 26.16
N GLU A 292 4.71 -26.48 26.48
CA GLU A 292 5.40 -25.20 26.76
C GLU A 292 5.34 -24.19 25.59
N ASP A 293 5.30 -24.70 24.36
CA ASP A 293 5.23 -23.97 23.08
C ASP A 293 3.80 -23.62 22.62
N ASP A 294 2.78 -23.97 23.41
CA ASP A 294 1.38 -23.78 23.02
C ASP A 294 0.90 -22.34 23.29
N SER A 295 0.51 -21.62 22.23
CA SER A 295 0.16 -20.18 22.26
C SER A 295 -1.02 -19.80 23.17
N ARG A 296 -1.68 -20.77 23.81
CA ARG A 296 -2.66 -20.55 24.89
C ARG A 296 -2.03 -20.16 26.23
N HIS A 297 -0.73 -20.37 26.42
CA HIS A 297 -0.01 -19.90 27.60
C HIS A 297 -0.04 -18.38 27.69
N GLY A 298 -0.48 -17.89 28.84
CA GLY A 298 -0.58 -16.46 29.13
C GLY A 298 -1.55 -16.21 30.27
N LEU A 299 -1.92 -14.95 30.43
CA LEU A 299 -2.99 -14.52 31.32
C LEU A 299 -3.78 -13.36 30.71
N PHE A 300 -5.02 -13.16 31.18
CA PHE A 300 -5.71 -11.89 30.97
C PHE A 300 -6.15 -11.25 32.29
N CYS A 301 -6.25 -9.93 32.31
CA CYS A 301 -6.96 -9.17 33.33
C CYS A 301 -7.96 -8.20 32.70
N GLY A 302 -8.96 -7.79 33.47
CA GLY A 302 -9.84 -6.68 33.10
C GLY A 302 -9.09 -5.35 33.20
N ASN A 303 -9.21 -4.47 32.20
CA ASN A 303 -8.51 -3.18 32.12
C ASN A 303 -8.87 -2.20 33.26
N TYR A 304 -9.83 -2.55 34.11
CA TYR A 304 -10.21 -1.80 35.31
C TYR A 304 -9.38 -2.18 36.54
N THR A 305 -8.58 -3.25 36.49
CA THR A 305 -7.73 -3.73 37.60
C THR A 305 -6.30 -3.20 37.55
N VAL A 306 -6.02 -2.25 36.66
CA VAL A 306 -4.71 -1.64 36.47
C VAL A 306 -4.34 -0.73 37.65
N PRO A 307 -3.05 -0.40 37.84
CA PRO A 307 -2.65 0.69 38.73
C PRO A 307 -3.46 1.97 38.44
N GLY A 308 -4.13 2.52 39.47
CA GLY A 308 -5.02 3.67 39.33
C GLY A 308 -6.45 3.36 38.82
N GLY A 309 -6.83 2.09 38.68
CA GLY A 309 -8.13 1.61 38.18
C GLY A 309 -9.33 1.76 39.13
N GLU A 310 -10.29 0.82 39.05
CA GLU A 310 -11.54 0.85 39.85
C GLU A 310 -11.27 0.54 41.35
N PRO A 311 -11.85 1.30 42.30
CA PRO A 311 -11.57 1.16 43.73
C PRO A 311 -11.72 -0.27 44.26
N GLY A 312 -10.69 -0.73 44.99
CA GLY A 312 -10.61 -2.08 45.56
C GLY A 312 -9.81 -3.07 44.72
N LEU A 313 -9.58 -2.76 43.43
CA LEU A 313 -8.74 -3.54 42.50
C LEU A 313 -7.75 -2.64 41.74
N ASN A 314 -7.41 -1.48 42.31
CA ASN A 314 -6.74 -0.36 41.63
C ASN A 314 -5.22 -0.25 41.91
N LEU A 315 -4.59 -1.31 42.39
CA LEU A 315 -3.15 -1.35 42.70
C LEU A 315 -2.39 -2.36 41.83
N GLY A 316 -3.03 -2.99 40.84
CA GLY A 316 -2.41 -3.97 39.95
C GLY A 316 -2.19 -5.35 40.57
N ILE A 317 -2.77 -5.65 41.74
CA ILE A 317 -2.54 -6.92 42.43
C ILE A 317 -3.29 -8.08 41.75
N THR A 318 -4.34 -7.80 40.98
CA THR A 318 -4.93 -8.81 40.08
C THR A 318 -3.87 -9.38 39.12
N GLY A 319 -2.95 -8.56 38.59
CA GLY A 319 -1.83 -9.04 37.77
C GLY A 319 -0.89 -9.97 38.55
N VAL A 320 -0.57 -9.63 39.80
CA VAL A 320 0.25 -10.47 40.70
C VAL A 320 -0.40 -11.83 40.92
N HIS A 321 -1.72 -11.87 41.15
CA HIS A 321 -2.52 -13.08 41.36
C HIS A 321 -2.52 -14.00 40.12
N GLU A 322 -2.82 -13.46 38.94
CA GLU A 322 -2.91 -14.26 37.71
C GLU A 322 -1.53 -14.72 37.21
N VAL A 323 -0.47 -13.93 37.40
CA VAL A 323 0.93 -14.40 37.21
C VAL A 323 1.25 -15.52 38.20
N GLY A 324 0.68 -15.50 39.42
CA GLY A 324 0.83 -16.57 40.40
C GLY A 324 0.28 -17.90 39.88
N HIS A 325 -0.91 -17.89 39.26
CA HIS A 325 -1.48 -19.06 38.58
C HIS A 325 -0.64 -19.53 37.39
N TYR A 326 -0.16 -18.60 36.56
CA TYR A 326 0.73 -18.91 35.43
C TYR A 326 2.04 -19.58 35.88
N LEU A 327 2.57 -19.17 37.04
CA LEU A 327 3.75 -19.78 37.68
C LEU A 327 3.41 -21.01 38.55
N GLY A 328 2.15 -21.47 38.56
CA GLY A 328 1.74 -22.75 39.14
C GLY A 328 1.14 -22.72 40.56
N LEU A 329 0.86 -21.54 41.11
CA LEU A 329 0.15 -21.42 42.40
C LEU A 329 -1.35 -21.70 42.24
N TYR A 330 -1.94 -22.33 43.26
CA TYR A 330 -3.39 -22.42 43.42
C TYR A 330 -3.90 -21.34 44.39
N HIS A 331 -5.22 -21.16 44.42
CA HIS A 331 -5.89 -20.37 45.44
C HIS A 331 -5.67 -20.98 46.83
N THR A 332 -5.50 -20.18 47.87
CA THR A 332 -5.31 -20.67 49.27
C THR A 332 -6.46 -21.55 49.78
N PHE A 333 -7.65 -21.39 49.21
CA PHE A 333 -8.86 -22.16 49.51
C PHE A 333 -9.11 -23.34 48.56
N GLU A 334 -8.15 -23.69 47.69
CA GLU A 334 -8.28 -24.86 46.80
C GLU A 334 -8.40 -26.15 47.63
N ASN A 335 -9.23 -27.10 47.14
CA ASN A 335 -9.68 -28.29 47.89
C ASN A 335 -10.38 -28.05 49.26
N GLY A 336 -10.52 -26.80 49.70
CA GLY A 336 -11.14 -26.43 50.97
C GLY A 336 -10.38 -27.03 52.18
N CYS A 337 -11.11 -27.50 53.19
CA CYS A 337 -10.53 -28.18 54.35
C CYS A 337 -10.02 -29.62 54.07
N SER A 338 -9.71 -29.98 52.83
CA SER A 338 -9.30 -31.32 52.42
C SER A 338 -7.85 -31.33 51.96
N SER A 339 -7.03 -32.20 52.54
CA SER A 339 -5.65 -32.43 52.08
C SER A 339 -5.63 -32.86 50.60
N PRO A 340 -4.73 -32.31 49.76
CA PRO A 340 -3.57 -31.49 50.10
C PRO A 340 -3.80 -29.97 50.19
N GLY A 341 -5.04 -29.46 50.13
CA GLY A 341 -5.32 -28.03 50.08
C GLY A 341 -4.95 -27.42 48.73
N ASP A 342 -4.26 -26.28 48.77
CA ASP A 342 -3.60 -25.61 47.63
C ASP A 342 -2.24 -26.25 47.26
N GLU A 343 -1.91 -27.39 47.89
CA GLU A 343 -0.65 -28.10 47.75
C GLU A 343 0.59 -27.31 48.20
N VAL A 344 0.43 -26.35 49.12
CA VAL A 344 1.52 -25.69 49.83
C VAL A 344 1.40 -25.99 51.34
N GLU A 345 2.52 -26.26 52.04
CA GLU A 345 2.46 -26.70 53.46
C GLU A 345 2.35 -25.53 54.44
N ASP A 346 2.89 -24.35 54.11
CA ASP A 346 2.92 -23.18 55.00
C ASP A 346 1.70 -22.25 54.83
N THR A 347 0.84 -22.48 53.83
CA THR A 347 -0.50 -21.90 53.71
C THR A 347 -1.52 -22.76 54.50
N PRO A 348 -2.23 -22.20 55.49
CA PRO A 348 -3.28 -22.93 56.20
C PRO A 348 -4.46 -23.29 55.29
N TYR A 349 -4.97 -24.52 55.38
CA TYR A 349 -6.19 -24.91 54.66
C TYR A 349 -7.34 -23.93 54.94
N GLN A 350 -7.93 -23.40 53.87
CA GLN A 350 -8.99 -22.41 53.94
C GLN A 350 -10.26 -22.95 53.28
N SER A 351 -11.44 -22.73 53.87
CA SER A 351 -12.67 -23.42 53.41
C SER A 351 -13.32 -22.80 52.17
N GLU A 352 -13.21 -21.49 52.01
CA GLU A 352 -13.85 -20.64 51.00
C GLU A 352 -12.98 -19.38 50.82
N ALA A 353 -13.13 -18.64 49.71
CA ALA A 353 -12.42 -17.38 49.50
C ALA A 353 -12.77 -16.29 50.54
N ASN A 354 -11.78 -15.46 50.89
CA ASN A 354 -11.98 -14.23 51.64
C ASN A 354 -12.26 -13.07 50.67
N TYR A 355 -12.99 -12.06 51.14
CA TYR A 355 -13.34 -10.86 50.36
C TYR A 355 -13.25 -9.61 51.22
N SER A 356 -13.01 -8.46 50.59
CA SER A 356 -12.73 -7.19 51.26
C SER A 356 -11.50 -7.28 52.16
N CYS A 357 -11.47 -6.54 53.28
CA CYS A 357 -10.36 -6.53 54.24
C CYS A 357 -10.75 -7.17 55.60
N PRO A 358 -10.88 -8.51 55.68
CA PRO A 358 -11.11 -9.20 56.95
C PRO A 358 -9.86 -9.15 57.83
N THR A 359 -10.03 -9.21 59.15
CA THR A 359 -8.89 -9.08 60.10
C THR A 359 -8.54 -10.37 60.84
N SER A 360 -9.41 -11.40 60.81
CA SER A 360 -9.21 -12.63 61.57
C SER A 360 -10.20 -13.74 61.17
N ASN A 361 -10.32 -14.05 59.88
CA ASN A 361 -11.16 -15.18 59.46
C ASN A 361 -10.50 -16.51 59.88
N TYR A 362 -11.34 -17.50 60.19
CA TYR A 362 -10.93 -18.75 60.81
C TYR A 362 -11.77 -19.88 60.23
N SER A 363 -11.16 -20.70 59.39
CA SER A 363 -11.75 -21.90 58.83
C SER A 363 -10.83 -23.12 59.03
N CYS A 364 -11.33 -24.31 58.71
CA CYS A 364 -10.63 -25.60 58.74
C CYS A 364 -9.87 -26.03 60.03
N GLY A 365 -9.88 -25.22 61.10
CA GLY A 365 -9.14 -25.46 62.34
C GLY A 365 -8.00 -24.49 62.61
N SER A 366 -7.77 -23.50 61.76
CA SER A 366 -6.71 -22.48 61.83
C SER A 366 -7.28 -21.07 61.53
N TYR A 367 -6.44 -20.04 61.68
CA TYR A 367 -6.73 -18.77 61.01
C TYR A 367 -6.42 -18.92 59.51
N ASP A 368 -7.20 -18.24 58.68
CA ASP A 368 -7.02 -18.17 57.23
C ASP A 368 -5.84 -17.22 56.90
N ASP A 369 -5.22 -17.34 55.71
CA ASP A 369 -4.00 -16.60 55.38
C ASP A 369 -4.29 -15.16 54.90
N ILE A 370 -4.69 -14.31 55.86
CA ILE A 370 -5.12 -12.94 55.57
C ILE A 370 -3.97 -12.11 55.00
N GLY A 371 -4.15 -11.74 53.73
CA GLY A 371 -3.22 -10.93 52.94
C GLY A 371 -2.35 -11.73 51.96
N ASN A 372 -2.55 -13.03 51.82
CA ASN A 372 -1.92 -13.83 50.77
C ASN A 372 -2.45 -13.41 49.39
N TYR A 373 -1.55 -13.16 48.43
CA TYR A 373 -1.92 -12.74 47.07
C TYR A 373 -2.85 -13.73 46.33
N MET A 374 -2.89 -15.02 46.71
CA MET A 374 -3.72 -16.05 46.07
C MET A 374 -5.14 -16.20 46.66
N ASP A 375 -5.71 -15.13 47.24
CA ASP A 375 -7.08 -15.05 47.76
C ASP A 375 -7.85 -13.88 47.09
N TYR A 376 -9.17 -13.72 47.33
CA TYR A 376 -10.03 -12.73 46.66
C TYR A 376 -10.33 -11.46 47.50
N MET A 377 -9.38 -11.05 48.34
CA MET A 377 -9.46 -9.81 49.13
C MET A 377 -9.22 -8.57 48.25
N ASP A 378 -9.60 -7.39 48.75
CA ASP A 378 -9.33 -6.13 48.05
C ASP A 378 -7.81 -5.88 47.98
N ASP A 379 -7.34 -5.29 46.87
CA ASP A 379 -5.91 -5.03 46.57
C ASP A 379 -5.14 -4.40 47.76
N GLU A 380 -5.78 -3.49 48.52
CA GLU A 380 -5.14 -2.79 49.65
C GLU A 380 -4.81 -3.68 50.86
N CYS A 381 -5.31 -4.92 50.88
CA CYS A 381 -5.12 -5.89 51.96
C CYS A 381 -4.29 -7.11 51.55
N LEU A 382 -3.99 -7.26 50.26
CA LEU A 382 -3.09 -8.27 49.71
C LEU A 382 -1.64 -7.76 49.81
N THR A 383 -0.73 -8.59 50.34
CA THR A 383 0.58 -8.12 50.82
C THR A 383 1.74 -9.11 50.69
N HIS A 384 1.50 -10.41 50.51
CA HIS A 384 2.58 -11.39 50.53
C HIS A 384 2.26 -12.70 49.80
N PHE A 385 3.33 -13.42 49.46
CA PHE A 385 3.35 -14.86 49.23
C PHE A 385 4.07 -15.55 50.40
N THR A 386 3.92 -16.87 50.53
CA THR A 386 4.68 -17.69 51.50
C THR A 386 5.97 -18.27 50.90
N GLN A 387 6.86 -18.82 51.72
CA GLN A 387 8.06 -19.50 51.23
C GLN A 387 7.70 -20.78 50.47
N GLY A 388 6.69 -21.53 50.93
CA GLY A 388 6.19 -22.71 50.22
C GLY A 388 5.58 -22.37 48.85
N GLN A 389 4.97 -21.19 48.69
CA GLN A 389 4.53 -20.69 47.38
C GLN A 389 5.73 -20.41 46.46
N LYS A 390 6.83 -19.83 46.95
CA LYS A 390 8.08 -19.74 46.16
C LYS A 390 8.59 -21.12 45.73
N ASP A 391 8.67 -22.06 46.68
CA ASP A 391 9.20 -23.40 46.42
C ASP A 391 8.32 -24.15 45.39
N ARG A 392 7.00 -23.89 45.38
CA ARG A 392 6.06 -24.36 44.36
C ARG A 392 6.27 -23.71 42.99
N ILE A 393 6.48 -22.39 42.93
CA ILE A 393 6.82 -21.68 41.68
C ILE A 393 8.10 -22.27 41.07
N ASP A 394 9.18 -22.35 41.85
CA ASP A 394 10.48 -22.90 41.43
C ASP A 394 10.32 -24.31 40.83
N TRP A 395 9.53 -25.18 41.46
CA TRP A 395 9.23 -26.52 40.94
C TRP A 395 8.39 -26.51 39.66
N ALA A 396 7.33 -25.70 39.62
CA ALA A 396 6.37 -25.70 38.51
C ALA A 396 7.05 -25.26 37.21
N ILE A 397 7.82 -24.17 37.25
CA ILE A 397 8.56 -23.70 36.08
C ILE A 397 9.70 -24.64 35.69
N GLU A 398 10.45 -25.22 36.64
CA GLU A 398 11.47 -26.25 36.32
C GLU A 398 10.90 -27.49 35.64
N THR A 399 9.63 -27.81 35.89
CA THR A 399 8.98 -29.02 35.38
C THR A 399 8.24 -28.78 34.07
N TYR A 400 7.63 -27.60 33.90
CA TYR A 400 6.65 -27.33 32.84
C TYR A 400 6.98 -26.10 31.98
N ARG A 401 7.83 -25.19 32.47
CA ARG A 401 8.29 -23.98 31.77
C ARG A 401 9.83 -23.82 31.86
N PRO A 402 10.64 -24.87 31.63
CA PRO A 402 12.09 -24.80 31.81
C PRO A 402 12.76 -23.73 30.96
N ILE A 403 12.22 -23.37 29.79
CA ILE A 403 12.81 -22.38 28.89
C ILE A 403 12.74 -20.96 29.50
N LEU A 404 11.73 -20.65 30.33
CA LEU A 404 11.67 -19.41 31.12
C LEU A 404 12.87 -19.28 32.10
N LEU A 405 13.53 -20.37 32.45
CA LEU A 405 14.71 -20.37 33.32
C LEU A 405 16.04 -20.30 32.57
N GLU A 406 16.04 -20.48 31.24
CA GLU A 406 17.26 -20.49 30.44
C GLU A 406 17.79 -19.08 30.14
N ASN A 407 17.02 -18.04 30.47
CA ASN A 407 17.37 -16.63 30.25
C ASN A 407 18.43 -16.07 31.22
N THR A 408 19.50 -16.84 31.47
CA THR A 408 20.80 -16.28 31.85
C THR A 408 21.56 -15.90 30.58
N THR A 409 21.17 -14.79 29.94
CA THR A 409 21.77 -14.25 28.69
C THR A 409 22.06 -15.34 27.65
N LEU A 410 21.01 -15.86 27.03
CA LEU A 410 21.14 -16.61 25.78
C LEU A 410 21.01 -15.63 24.62
N ASP A 411 21.86 -15.81 23.61
CA ASP A 411 21.69 -15.14 22.32
C ASP A 411 20.30 -15.53 21.76
N TYR A 412 19.54 -14.54 21.30
CA TYR A 412 18.25 -14.75 20.63
C TYR A 412 18.44 -15.72 19.45
N ALA A 413 17.47 -16.61 19.23
CA ALA A 413 17.64 -17.81 18.40
C ALA A 413 16.81 -17.77 17.10
N GLY A 414 16.38 -16.58 16.67
CA GLY A 414 15.46 -16.44 15.54
C GLY A 414 14.02 -16.86 15.88
N PRO A 415 13.14 -17.04 14.88
CA PRO A 415 13.43 -17.02 13.45
C PRO A 415 13.32 -15.64 12.79
N VAL A 416 13.14 -14.54 13.54
CA VAL A 416 13.02 -13.18 12.98
C VAL A 416 14.09 -12.27 13.58
N TRP A 417 15.14 -12.02 12.81
CA TRP A 417 16.28 -11.19 13.24
C TRP A 417 16.01 -9.72 12.93
N HIS A 418 15.89 -8.89 13.95
CA HIS A 418 15.56 -7.48 13.81
C HIS A 418 16.83 -6.64 13.58
N VAL A 419 16.76 -5.72 12.62
CA VAL A 419 17.83 -4.79 12.26
C VAL A 419 17.27 -3.37 12.27
N ALA A 420 17.96 -2.45 12.97
CA ALA A 420 17.58 -1.05 13.03
C ALA A 420 18.83 -0.16 13.10
N THR A 421 18.80 1.01 12.43
CA THR A 421 19.92 1.98 12.48
C THR A 421 20.28 2.52 13.88
N THR A 422 19.43 2.25 14.88
CA THR A 422 19.65 2.57 16.31
C THR A 422 20.15 1.38 17.15
N GLY A 423 20.30 0.20 16.56
CA GLY A 423 20.72 -1.04 17.23
C GLY A 423 22.22 -1.13 17.52
N SER A 424 22.71 -2.37 17.68
CA SER A 424 24.15 -2.68 17.82
C SER A 424 24.44 -4.10 17.35
N ASP A 425 25.55 -4.34 16.67
CA ASP A 425 25.97 -5.71 16.28
C ASP A 425 26.47 -6.55 17.47
N ASP A 426 26.64 -5.92 18.65
CA ASP A 426 26.87 -6.61 19.94
C ASP A 426 25.55 -7.04 20.63
N ASN A 427 24.38 -6.73 20.05
CA ASN A 427 23.07 -7.17 20.58
C ASN A 427 22.74 -8.61 20.18
N ASP A 428 21.60 -9.12 20.65
CA ASP A 428 21.12 -10.47 20.33
C ASP A 428 20.32 -10.58 19.01
N GLY A 429 19.81 -9.47 18.46
CA GLY A 429 19.02 -9.46 17.24
C GLY A 429 17.51 -9.62 17.45
N SER A 430 17.03 -9.56 18.68
CA SER A 430 15.60 -9.49 19.02
C SER A 430 14.99 -8.13 18.68
N GLU A 431 13.65 -8.02 18.67
CA GLU A 431 12.95 -6.74 18.45
C GLU A 431 13.36 -5.64 19.45
N GLY A 432 13.54 -6.02 20.72
CA GLY A 432 13.96 -5.09 21.78
C GLY A 432 15.45 -4.74 21.74
N SER A 433 16.29 -5.59 21.14
CA SER A 433 17.74 -5.39 20.99
C SER A 433 18.20 -5.75 19.56
N PRO A 434 17.84 -4.93 18.55
CA PRO A 434 18.13 -5.23 17.14
C PRO A 434 19.60 -5.04 16.81
N PHE A 435 20.07 -5.72 15.76
CA PHE A 435 21.37 -5.46 15.14
C PHE A 435 21.41 -4.07 14.48
N VAL A 436 22.61 -3.51 14.24
CA VAL A 436 22.75 -2.23 13.53
C VAL A 436 23.05 -2.40 12.04
N THR A 437 23.70 -3.50 11.67
CA THR A 437 23.94 -3.89 10.28
C THR A 437 22.98 -4.98 9.82
N ILE A 438 22.63 -4.95 8.53
CA ILE A 438 21.87 -6.03 7.89
C ILE A 438 22.73 -7.30 7.85
N GLN A 439 24.04 -7.19 7.62
CA GLN A 439 24.93 -8.35 7.61
C GLN A 439 24.95 -9.09 8.95
N ALA A 440 24.90 -8.42 10.11
CA ALA A 440 24.81 -9.12 11.41
C ALA A 440 23.51 -9.93 11.54
N GLY A 441 22.38 -9.40 11.04
CA GLY A 441 21.13 -10.15 10.97
C GLY A 441 21.19 -11.37 10.05
N ILE A 442 21.92 -11.26 8.93
CA ILE A 442 22.16 -12.37 8.00
C ILE A 442 23.11 -13.42 8.62
N ASP A 443 24.20 -12.98 9.26
CA ASP A 443 25.21 -13.85 9.89
C ASP A 443 24.64 -14.67 11.06
N ALA A 444 23.60 -14.15 11.72
CA ALA A 444 22.86 -14.85 12.76
C ALA A 444 21.81 -15.84 12.20
N ALA A 445 21.31 -15.60 10.98
CA ALA A 445 20.19 -16.31 10.41
C ALA A 445 20.49 -17.76 9.97
N SER A 446 19.45 -18.58 10.01
CA SER A 446 19.41 -19.97 9.54
C SER A 446 18.41 -20.17 8.39
N ASP A 447 18.40 -21.37 7.81
CA ASP A 447 17.47 -21.73 6.72
C ASP A 447 16.00 -21.53 7.12
N GLY A 448 15.28 -20.70 6.36
CA GLY A 448 13.87 -20.35 6.60
C GLY A 448 13.66 -19.15 7.53
N ASP A 449 14.71 -18.56 8.10
CA ASP A 449 14.60 -17.38 8.96
C ASP A 449 14.24 -16.12 8.14
N THR A 450 13.76 -15.12 8.86
CA THR A 450 13.50 -13.76 8.38
C THR A 450 14.52 -12.81 8.97
N VAL A 451 15.02 -11.87 8.18
CA VAL A 451 15.78 -10.70 8.67
C VAL A 451 14.90 -9.48 8.42
N LEU A 452 14.33 -8.91 9.48
CA LEU A 452 13.40 -7.80 9.42
C LEU A 452 14.14 -6.48 9.67
N VAL A 453 14.12 -5.60 8.67
CA VAL A 453 14.88 -4.35 8.65
C VAL A 453 13.95 -3.16 8.81
N GLY A 454 14.11 -2.42 9.90
CA GLY A 454 13.39 -1.17 10.14
C GLY A 454 13.90 -0.03 9.26
N ALA A 455 13.08 1.01 9.09
CA ALA A 455 13.38 2.14 8.22
C ALA A 455 14.72 2.82 8.56
N GLY A 456 15.49 3.17 7.52
CA GLY A 456 16.84 3.73 7.64
C GLY A 456 17.67 3.59 6.37
N THR A 457 18.90 4.09 6.39
CA THR A 457 19.88 3.88 5.31
C THR A 457 21.05 3.06 5.81
N TYR A 458 21.20 1.87 5.24
CA TYR A 458 22.21 0.88 5.57
C TYR A 458 23.29 0.91 4.48
N VAL A 459 24.53 1.25 4.85
CA VAL A 459 25.64 1.50 3.91
C VAL A 459 26.67 0.39 4.03
N GLU A 460 26.37 -0.74 3.40
CA GLU A 460 27.11 -2.00 3.54
C GLU A 460 27.01 -2.86 2.26
N ASN A 461 27.88 -3.85 2.12
CA ASN A 461 27.73 -4.90 1.11
C ASN A 461 27.16 -6.13 1.80
N LEU A 462 26.26 -6.85 1.14
CA LEU A 462 25.59 -8.02 1.72
C LEU A 462 26.09 -9.32 1.10
N ASP A 463 26.44 -10.28 1.94
CA ASP A 463 26.71 -11.67 1.55
C ASP A 463 25.67 -12.57 2.22
N VAL A 464 24.72 -13.06 1.42
CA VAL A 464 23.48 -13.72 1.86
C VAL A 464 23.57 -15.24 1.70
N GLU A 465 24.76 -15.79 1.97
CA GLU A 465 25.05 -17.22 1.88
C GLU A 465 24.76 -17.91 3.22
N ILE A 466 23.70 -18.72 3.26
CA ILE A 466 23.24 -19.43 4.46
C ILE A 466 23.47 -20.94 4.32
N GLY A 467 24.16 -21.54 5.27
CA GLY A 467 24.46 -22.98 5.31
C GLY A 467 25.82 -23.37 4.71
N SER A 468 26.11 -24.68 4.66
CA SER A 468 27.46 -25.20 4.33
C SER A 468 27.51 -26.31 3.28
N ASP A 469 26.41 -26.62 2.61
CA ASP A 469 26.29 -27.69 1.62
C ASP A 469 25.26 -27.32 0.54
N TYR A 470 25.31 -28.02 -0.61
CA TYR A 470 24.56 -27.84 -1.87
C TYR A 470 23.00 -27.92 -1.80
N TYR A 471 22.38 -27.50 -0.70
CA TYR A 471 20.94 -27.44 -0.49
C TYR A 471 20.42 -26.02 -0.70
N PHE A 472 19.18 -25.89 -1.19
CA PHE A 472 18.49 -24.61 -1.43
C PHE A 472 17.98 -23.98 -0.13
N ALA A 473 18.86 -23.80 0.84
CA ALA A 473 18.56 -23.12 2.10
C ALA A 473 18.53 -21.60 1.87
N GLY A 474 17.59 -20.86 2.44
CA GLY A 474 17.48 -19.42 2.18
C GLY A 474 16.64 -18.66 3.20
N ILE A 475 16.81 -17.34 3.23
CA ILE A 475 16.13 -16.44 4.18
C ILE A 475 15.17 -15.48 3.48
N VAL A 476 14.28 -14.89 4.28
CA VAL A 476 13.46 -13.72 3.89
C VAL A 476 14.09 -12.47 4.49
N LEU A 477 14.90 -11.75 3.73
CA LEU A 477 15.28 -10.38 4.07
C LEU A 477 14.11 -9.46 3.70
N CYS A 478 13.49 -8.77 4.66
CA CYS A 478 12.34 -7.90 4.42
C CYS A 478 12.40 -6.61 5.22
N SER A 479 11.73 -5.57 4.72
CA SER A 479 11.38 -4.41 5.54
C SER A 479 10.01 -4.59 6.21
N GLU A 480 9.67 -3.67 7.10
CA GLU A 480 8.34 -3.56 7.73
C GLU A 480 7.17 -3.46 6.71
N PHE A 481 7.45 -3.21 5.42
CA PHE A 481 6.47 -3.25 4.34
C PHE A 481 5.76 -4.62 4.24
N VAL A 482 6.36 -5.69 4.77
CA VAL A 482 5.71 -7.02 4.88
C VAL A 482 4.44 -7.00 5.75
N TYR A 483 4.36 -6.09 6.73
CA TYR A 483 3.18 -5.91 7.59
C TYR A 483 2.24 -4.82 7.07
N TYR A 484 2.76 -3.85 6.32
CA TYR A 484 2.03 -2.68 5.81
C TYR A 484 2.12 -2.55 4.28
N PRO A 485 1.60 -3.51 3.50
CA PRO A 485 1.76 -3.57 2.04
C PRO A 485 1.10 -2.43 1.26
N ASP A 486 0.28 -1.61 1.91
CA ASP A 486 -0.30 -0.38 1.32
C ASP A 486 0.59 0.87 1.57
N SER A 487 1.63 0.76 2.40
CA SER A 487 2.50 1.88 2.82
C SER A 487 3.84 1.88 2.07
N THR A 488 3.79 2.22 0.77
CA THR A 488 4.97 2.19 -0.11
C THR A 488 6.11 3.11 0.35
N SER A 489 5.83 4.11 1.18
CA SER A 489 6.84 4.94 1.84
C SER A 489 7.83 4.15 2.71
N ILE A 490 7.49 2.94 3.17
CA ILE A 490 8.44 2.07 3.88
C ILE A 490 9.53 1.57 2.93
N ILE A 491 9.20 1.30 1.66
CA ILE A 491 10.16 0.91 0.62
C ILE A 491 11.14 2.06 0.35
N GLU A 492 10.63 3.29 0.27
CA GLU A 492 11.44 4.49 0.05
C GLU A 492 12.37 4.80 1.22
N ASN A 493 11.90 4.56 2.45
CA ASN A 493 12.65 4.86 3.67
C ASN A 493 13.53 3.71 4.17
N THR A 494 13.44 2.49 3.61
CA THR A 494 14.30 1.35 3.97
C THR A 494 15.31 1.10 2.85
N ILE A 495 16.47 1.73 2.97
CA ILE A 495 17.46 1.89 1.89
C ILE A 495 18.69 1.03 2.15
N ILE A 496 18.99 0.12 1.23
CA ILE A 496 20.26 -0.62 1.14
C ILE A 496 21.16 0.09 0.11
N ALA A 497 22.21 0.75 0.58
CA ALA A 497 23.22 1.41 -0.25
C ALA A 497 24.48 0.54 -0.33
N ALA A 498 24.59 -0.24 -1.41
CA ALA A 498 25.58 -1.31 -1.54
C ALA A 498 26.41 -1.20 -2.84
N ASN A 499 27.63 -1.74 -2.81
CA ASN A 499 28.43 -1.98 -4.03
C ASN A 499 28.31 -3.44 -4.51
N SER A 500 27.90 -4.37 -3.64
CA SER A 500 27.53 -5.74 -4.01
C SER A 500 26.51 -6.33 -3.05
N ILE A 501 25.60 -7.15 -3.59
CA ILE A 501 24.76 -8.10 -2.85
C ILE A 501 25.01 -9.46 -3.49
N SER A 502 25.52 -10.43 -2.74
CA SER A 502 25.92 -11.75 -3.26
C SER A 502 25.29 -12.91 -2.51
N SER A 503 25.24 -14.08 -3.15
CA SER A 503 25.23 -15.38 -2.47
C SER A 503 25.71 -16.47 -3.42
N ASN A 504 26.39 -17.51 -2.92
CA ASN A 504 26.79 -18.65 -3.73
C ASN A 504 25.74 -19.76 -3.86
N TYR A 505 24.74 -19.78 -2.98
CA TYR A 505 23.68 -20.78 -2.89
C TYR A 505 22.43 -20.18 -2.21
N GLY A 506 21.27 -20.83 -2.40
CA GLY A 506 20.09 -20.55 -1.58
C GLY A 506 19.08 -19.59 -2.20
N ASP A 507 17.79 -19.91 -2.06
CA ASP A 507 16.70 -19.20 -2.72
C ASP A 507 16.16 -18.06 -1.83
N ASN A 508 16.98 -17.02 -1.66
CA ASN A 508 16.67 -15.89 -0.77
C ASN A 508 15.53 -15.01 -1.31
N THR A 509 14.68 -14.49 -0.42
CA THR A 509 13.68 -13.48 -0.76
C THR A 509 14.05 -12.12 -0.18
N PHE A 510 14.05 -11.09 -1.03
CA PHE A 510 14.20 -9.69 -0.65
C PHE A 510 12.84 -9.00 -0.80
N TYR A 511 12.32 -8.33 0.24
CA TYR A 511 10.97 -7.78 0.22
C TYR A 511 10.92 -6.34 0.75
N GLY A 512 10.50 -5.38 -0.09
CA GLY A 512 10.14 -4.03 0.36
C GLY A 512 11.30 -3.05 0.56
N PHE A 513 12.36 -3.10 -0.27
CA PHE A 513 13.55 -2.24 -0.12
C PHE A 513 13.75 -1.25 -1.27
N THR A 514 14.36 -0.11 -0.98
CA THR A 514 15.14 0.64 -1.96
C THR A 514 16.58 0.12 -1.97
N ILE A 515 17.05 -0.38 -3.10
CA ILE A 515 18.43 -0.87 -3.29
C ILE A 515 19.13 0.07 -4.28
N LYS A 516 20.27 0.63 -3.88
CA LYS A 516 21.01 1.59 -4.71
C LYS A 516 22.52 1.54 -4.52
N ASP A 517 23.20 2.22 -5.44
CA ASP A 517 24.65 2.39 -5.47
C ASP A 517 25.25 3.05 -4.22
N ASN A 518 26.53 2.77 -4.00
CA ASN A 518 27.32 3.31 -2.88
C ASN A 518 28.68 3.79 -3.38
N ASP A 519 28.67 4.94 -4.08
CA ASP A 519 29.73 5.48 -4.94
C ASP A 519 29.99 4.70 -6.25
N THR A 520 29.68 3.40 -6.32
CA THR A 520 29.67 2.63 -7.57
C THR A 520 28.42 1.76 -7.73
N PRO A 521 28.00 1.42 -8.97
CA PRO A 521 26.82 0.61 -9.21
C PRO A 521 26.80 -0.70 -8.41
N THR A 522 25.68 -1.02 -7.77
CA THR A 522 25.54 -2.23 -6.96
C THR A 522 25.58 -3.47 -7.83
N ASN A 523 26.45 -4.44 -7.56
CA ASN A 523 26.49 -5.69 -8.33
C ASN A 523 25.68 -6.78 -7.61
N LEU A 524 24.61 -7.28 -8.24
CA LEU A 524 23.89 -8.47 -7.79
C LEU A 524 24.64 -9.73 -8.28
N ASN A 525 25.08 -10.58 -7.36
CA ASN A 525 25.97 -11.71 -7.63
C ASN A 525 25.40 -13.00 -7.01
N PHE A 526 24.33 -13.53 -7.61
CA PHE A 526 23.71 -14.78 -7.16
C PHE A 526 24.21 -15.97 -7.99
N TYR A 527 24.91 -16.91 -7.35
CA TYR A 527 25.29 -18.19 -7.96
C TYR A 527 24.35 -19.28 -7.46
N TYR A 528 24.01 -20.25 -8.32
CA TYR A 528 23.20 -21.44 -7.98
C TYR A 528 21.96 -21.16 -7.09
N SER A 529 21.23 -20.08 -7.37
CA SER A 529 20.19 -19.48 -6.52
C SER A 529 19.04 -18.94 -7.38
N ASN A 530 17.80 -19.14 -6.93
CA ASN A 530 16.57 -18.58 -7.50
C ASN A 530 16.06 -17.41 -6.63
N SER A 531 16.97 -16.50 -6.25
CA SER A 531 16.62 -15.38 -5.37
C SER A 531 15.50 -14.50 -5.97
N THR A 532 14.59 -14.05 -5.11
CA THR A 532 13.38 -13.33 -5.50
C THR A 532 13.31 -11.96 -4.83
N PHE A 533 13.23 -10.90 -5.63
CA PHE A 533 12.97 -9.55 -5.18
C PHE A 533 11.49 -9.21 -5.34
N LYS A 534 10.87 -8.68 -4.28
CA LYS A 534 9.45 -8.32 -4.22
C LYS A 534 9.26 -6.90 -3.73
N ASN A 535 8.46 -6.09 -4.43
CA ASN A 535 8.15 -4.72 -4.02
C ASN A 535 9.42 -3.89 -3.73
N CYS A 536 10.47 -4.05 -4.54
CA CYS A 536 11.73 -3.34 -4.36
C CYS A 536 11.90 -2.25 -5.43
N PHE A 537 12.45 -1.10 -5.03
CA PHE A 537 12.94 -0.08 -5.95
C PHE A 537 14.45 -0.24 -6.14
N PHE A 538 14.94 -0.21 -7.37
CA PHE A 538 16.36 -0.30 -7.71
C PHE A 538 16.81 0.94 -8.46
N ASN A 539 17.95 1.50 -8.06
CA ASN A 539 18.58 2.63 -8.75
C ASN A 539 20.08 2.37 -8.94
N ASN A 540 20.55 2.36 -10.19
CA ASN A 540 21.96 2.13 -10.54
C ASN A 540 22.52 0.76 -10.05
N VAL A 541 21.74 -0.32 -10.23
CA VAL A 541 22.09 -1.69 -9.80
C VAL A 541 22.34 -2.58 -11.02
N TYR A 542 23.49 -3.23 -11.14
CA TYR A 542 23.86 -4.11 -12.26
C TYR A 542 23.83 -5.60 -11.84
N ASP A 543 23.64 -6.51 -12.80
CA ASP A 543 23.87 -7.95 -12.59
C ASP A 543 25.36 -8.24 -12.82
N GLY A 544 26.08 -8.61 -11.75
CA GLY A 544 27.51 -8.89 -11.79
C GLY A 544 27.88 -10.24 -12.43
N GLY A 545 26.89 -10.97 -12.95
CA GLY A 545 27.07 -12.22 -13.66
C GLY A 545 26.71 -13.43 -12.82
N VAL A 546 25.41 -13.66 -12.63
CA VAL A 546 24.84 -14.93 -12.15
C VAL A 546 25.51 -16.13 -12.84
N SER A 547 25.89 -17.16 -12.08
CA SER A 547 26.33 -18.46 -12.63
C SER A 547 25.54 -19.64 -12.07
N GLY A 548 24.70 -20.23 -12.93
CA GLY A 548 23.85 -21.38 -12.62
C GLY A 548 23.01 -21.82 -13.82
N THR A 549 21.92 -22.55 -13.54
CA THR A 549 20.78 -22.77 -14.46
C THR A 549 19.50 -22.09 -13.95
N ASP A 550 19.67 -21.29 -12.91
CA ASP A 550 18.67 -20.81 -11.97
C ASP A 550 18.31 -19.36 -12.33
N SER A 551 17.15 -18.87 -11.86
CA SER A 551 16.59 -17.59 -12.32
C SER A 551 16.29 -16.64 -11.17
N THR A 552 16.81 -15.42 -11.27
CA THR A 552 16.40 -14.33 -10.37
C THR A 552 15.00 -13.85 -10.76
N VAL A 553 14.13 -13.66 -9.77
CA VAL A 553 12.73 -13.26 -9.98
C VAL A 553 12.52 -11.84 -9.47
N PHE A 554 12.00 -10.94 -10.32
CA PHE A 554 11.57 -9.60 -9.94
C PHE A 554 10.05 -9.54 -9.98
N GLN A 555 9.42 -9.36 -8.82
CA GLN A 555 7.97 -9.30 -8.64
C GLN A 555 7.57 -7.91 -8.12
N ASN A 556 6.73 -7.19 -8.86
CA ASN A 556 6.27 -5.84 -8.49
C ASN A 556 7.40 -4.87 -8.11
N CYS A 557 8.53 -4.92 -8.83
CA CYS A 557 9.70 -4.07 -8.59
C CYS A 557 9.71 -2.88 -9.55
N THR A 558 10.38 -1.78 -9.18
CA THR A 558 10.68 -0.66 -10.10
C THR A 558 12.19 -0.59 -10.24
N LEU A 559 12.71 -0.72 -11.46
CA LEU A 559 14.14 -0.80 -11.74
C LEU A 559 14.53 0.34 -12.68
N PHE A 560 15.31 1.28 -12.17
CA PHE A 560 15.74 2.49 -12.87
C PHE A 560 17.26 2.49 -13.06
N ASN A 561 17.72 2.79 -14.28
CA ASN A 561 19.14 2.84 -14.64
C ASN A 561 19.93 1.58 -14.22
N SER A 562 19.29 0.41 -14.27
CA SER A 562 19.78 -0.82 -13.65
C SER A 562 19.98 -1.91 -14.72
N PHE A 563 20.93 -2.83 -14.54
CA PHE A 563 21.22 -3.92 -15.49
C PHE A 563 21.70 -3.46 -16.88
N ASN A 564 22.49 -2.38 -16.98
CA ASN A 564 23.02 -1.93 -18.27
C ASN A 564 24.17 -2.81 -18.85
N ASP A 565 24.71 -3.75 -18.08
CA ASP A 565 25.72 -4.73 -18.49
C ASP A 565 25.27 -6.14 -18.02
N TRP A 566 24.68 -6.95 -18.92
CA TRP A 566 24.10 -8.25 -18.59
C TRP A 566 25.11 -9.39 -18.75
N GLY A 567 25.39 -10.13 -17.66
CA GLY A 567 26.25 -11.32 -17.66
C GLY A 567 25.72 -12.58 -18.36
N GLY A 568 24.54 -12.51 -19.00
CA GLY A 568 24.01 -13.54 -19.90
C GLY A 568 23.36 -14.78 -19.26
N ARG A 569 22.35 -14.60 -18.39
CA ARG A 569 21.45 -15.68 -17.88
C ARG A 569 20.01 -15.22 -17.63
N TRP A 570 19.11 -16.19 -17.39
CA TRP A 570 17.65 -16.04 -17.22
C TRP A 570 17.20 -15.24 -15.98
N ALA A 571 16.55 -14.09 -16.19
CA ALA A 571 15.70 -13.42 -15.20
C ALA A 571 14.20 -13.60 -15.50
N ILE A 572 13.35 -13.65 -14.48
CA ILE A 572 11.88 -13.65 -14.61
C ILE A 572 11.35 -12.32 -14.08
N VAL A 573 10.70 -11.54 -14.93
CA VAL A 573 10.12 -10.25 -14.58
C VAL A 573 8.59 -10.36 -14.58
N HIS A 574 7.99 -9.90 -13.48
CA HIS A 574 6.56 -9.99 -13.23
C HIS A 574 6.04 -8.70 -12.58
N ASN A 575 5.00 -8.09 -13.15
CA ASN A 575 4.35 -6.86 -12.65
C ASN A 575 5.30 -5.68 -12.35
N SER A 576 6.48 -5.66 -12.95
CA SER A 576 7.57 -4.75 -12.61
C SER A 576 7.79 -3.70 -13.70
N ILE A 577 8.36 -2.56 -13.35
CA ILE A 577 8.75 -1.48 -14.27
C ILE A 577 10.26 -1.54 -14.46
N LEU A 578 10.74 -1.61 -15.70
CA LEU A 578 12.15 -1.49 -16.08
C LEU A 578 12.30 -0.25 -16.97
N ILE A 579 13.15 0.70 -16.59
CA ILE A 579 13.40 1.95 -17.33
C ILE A 579 14.91 2.23 -17.37
N SER A 580 15.41 2.61 -18.55
CA SER A 580 16.84 2.86 -18.83
C SER A 580 17.73 1.70 -18.39
N SER A 581 17.22 0.48 -18.58
CA SER A 581 17.73 -0.74 -17.94
C SER A 581 18.32 -1.79 -18.90
N PHE A 582 18.61 -1.37 -20.15
CA PHE A 582 19.33 -2.17 -21.14
C PHE A 582 20.29 -1.30 -21.94
N THR A 583 21.40 -1.89 -22.37
CA THR A 583 22.19 -1.42 -23.52
C THR A 583 21.76 -2.14 -24.80
N GLU A 584 22.01 -1.53 -25.96
CA GLU A 584 21.71 -2.09 -27.29
C GLU A 584 22.24 -3.54 -27.46
N ASP A 585 23.46 -3.80 -26.99
CA ASP A 585 24.05 -5.16 -26.99
C ASP A 585 23.25 -6.14 -26.12
N SER A 586 22.86 -5.75 -24.89
CA SER A 586 22.08 -6.61 -23.98
C SER A 586 20.65 -6.88 -24.49
N PHE A 587 20.06 -5.93 -25.21
CA PHE A 587 18.74 -6.08 -25.84
C PHE A 587 18.77 -7.06 -27.03
N ASN A 588 19.89 -7.11 -27.76
CA ASN A 588 20.10 -8.10 -28.83
C ASN A 588 20.27 -9.52 -28.26
N ASP A 589 21.05 -9.68 -27.18
CA ASP A 589 21.20 -10.97 -26.47
C ASP A 589 19.88 -11.49 -25.84
N PHE A 590 18.97 -10.58 -25.48
CA PHE A 590 17.60 -10.93 -25.08
C PHE A 590 16.80 -11.53 -26.26
N ASN A 591 16.83 -10.87 -27.43
CA ASN A 591 16.09 -11.29 -28.62
C ASN A 591 16.57 -12.62 -29.24
N ASP A 592 17.85 -12.97 -29.07
CA ASP A 592 18.38 -14.30 -29.43
C ASP A 592 17.92 -15.44 -28.48
N GLY A 593 17.00 -15.13 -27.55
CA GLY A 593 16.17 -16.11 -26.83
C GLY A 593 16.80 -16.68 -25.57
N HIS A 594 17.77 -15.98 -24.98
CA HIS A 594 18.66 -16.57 -23.99
C HIS A 594 18.58 -16.03 -22.55
N ASN A 595 18.00 -14.86 -22.25
CA ASN A 595 18.28 -14.19 -20.95
C ASN A 595 17.12 -13.58 -20.12
N MET A 596 15.88 -13.38 -20.59
CA MET A 596 14.80 -12.91 -19.69
C MET A 596 13.40 -13.38 -20.14
N SER A 597 12.47 -13.47 -19.20
CA SER A 597 11.06 -13.82 -19.44
C SER A 597 10.12 -12.85 -18.72
N PHE A 598 9.24 -12.19 -19.48
CA PHE A 598 8.14 -11.39 -18.94
C PHE A 598 6.88 -12.27 -18.85
N THR A 599 6.35 -12.48 -17.64
CA THR A 599 5.09 -13.26 -17.46
C THR A 599 3.82 -12.42 -17.59
N TYR A 600 3.94 -11.10 -17.46
CA TYR A 600 2.85 -10.15 -17.66
C TYR A 600 3.43 -8.82 -18.18
N ASN A 601 3.33 -8.59 -19.49
CA ASN A 601 3.71 -7.34 -20.16
C ASN A 601 2.87 -7.17 -21.43
N ASP A 602 1.76 -6.43 -21.30
CA ASP A 602 0.90 -6.03 -22.44
C ASP A 602 1.27 -4.64 -23.01
N LEU A 603 2.29 -3.96 -22.44
CA LEU A 603 2.78 -2.64 -22.91
C LEU A 603 3.99 -2.73 -23.86
N GLY A 604 4.47 -3.93 -24.17
CA GLY A 604 5.61 -4.15 -25.07
C GLY A 604 6.97 -3.89 -24.41
N TYR A 605 8.05 -4.02 -25.18
CA TYR A 605 9.42 -3.85 -24.69
C TYR A 605 10.32 -3.31 -25.81
N ASN A 606 11.30 -2.50 -25.43
CA ASN A 606 12.33 -1.95 -26.32
C ASN A 606 13.66 -1.82 -25.55
N GLU A 607 14.70 -1.29 -26.18
CA GLU A 607 16.02 -1.07 -25.57
C GLU A 607 16.01 -0.13 -24.36
N ASN A 608 14.92 0.60 -24.10
CA ASN A 608 14.77 1.43 -22.91
C ASN A 608 14.07 0.73 -21.74
N GLY A 609 13.38 -0.41 -21.96
CA GLY A 609 12.61 -1.04 -20.88
C GLY A 609 11.54 -2.04 -21.29
N ASN A 610 10.66 -2.34 -20.33
CA ASN A 610 9.51 -3.24 -20.52
C ASN A 610 8.17 -2.51 -20.64
N ILE A 611 8.21 -1.25 -21.06
CA ILE A 611 7.05 -0.39 -21.34
C ILE A 611 7.33 0.38 -22.65
N SER A 612 6.90 -0.17 -23.79
CA SER A 612 7.32 0.30 -25.13
C SER A 612 6.90 1.75 -25.39
N ASP A 613 7.84 2.68 -25.21
CA ASP A 613 7.67 4.13 -25.41
C ASP A 613 6.52 4.77 -24.61
N VAL A 614 6.15 4.12 -23.50
CA VAL A 614 5.14 4.62 -22.56
C VAL A 614 5.85 5.36 -21.42
N ASN A 615 5.61 6.67 -21.31
CA ASN A 615 6.09 7.45 -20.16
C ASN A 615 5.41 6.94 -18.86
N PRO A 616 6.18 6.53 -17.83
CA PRO A 616 5.62 6.05 -16.56
C PRO A 616 4.82 7.09 -15.78
N LEU A 617 5.02 8.39 -16.05
CA LEU A 617 4.51 9.51 -15.25
C LEU A 617 4.86 9.36 -13.76
N PHE A 618 6.17 9.35 -13.48
CA PHE A 618 6.67 9.49 -12.12
C PHE A 618 6.49 10.91 -11.58
N CYS A 619 6.25 11.04 -10.28
CA CYS A 619 5.87 12.29 -9.63
C CYS A 619 6.95 13.37 -9.64
N ASP A 620 8.21 13.02 -9.35
CA ASP A 620 9.37 13.92 -9.48
C ASP A 620 10.67 13.09 -9.60
N SER A 621 10.83 12.41 -10.74
CA SER A 621 11.98 11.52 -10.96
C SER A 621 13.33 12.27 -11.04
N GLU A 622 13.33 13.58 -11.30
CA GLU A 622 14.55 14.41 -11.25
C GLU A 622 15.08 14.56 -9.83
N ASN A 623 14.19 14.70 -8.84
CA ASN A 623 14.53 14.77 -7.42
C ASN A 623 14.48 13.40 -6.71
N GLY A 624 14.16 12.34 -7.43
CA GLY A 624 14.22 10.95 -6.96
C GLY A 624 12.90 10.35 -6.46
N ASP A 625 11.77 11.00 -6.72
CA ASP A 625 10.43 10.45 -6.48
C ASP A 625 9.97 9.66 -7.72
N TYR A 626 10.01 8.34 -7.59
CA TYR A 626 9.59 7.37 -8.60
C TYR A 626 8.21 6.74 -8.28
N THR A 627 7.40 7.39 -7.44
CA THR A 627 5.98 7.05 -7.30
C THR A 627 5.22 7.47 -8.56
N LEU A 628 4.11 6.80 -8.88
CA LEU A 628 3.30 7.10 -10.07
C LEU A 628 2.35 8.28 -9.81
N ALA A 629 2.09 9.07 -10.84
CA ALA A 629 0.98 10.03 -10.86
C ALA A 629 -0.37 9.33 -10.99
N ALA A 630 -1.43 9.94 -10.47
CA ALA A 630 -2.79 9.38 -10.52
C ALA A 630 -3.35 9.13 -11.94
N ASN A 631 -2.75 9.73 -12.97
CA ASN A 631 -3.06 9.49 -14.40
C ASN A 631 -1.98 8.68 -15.14
N SER A 632 -1.04 8.06 -14.43
CA SER A 632 -0.01 7.20 -15.02
C SER A 632 -0.65 6.06 -15.81
N PRO A 633 -0.14 5.74 -17.02
CA PRO A 633 -0.58 4.58 -17.80
C PRO A 633 -0.22 3.24 -17.14
N LEU A 634 0.56 3.26 -16.05
CA LEU A 634 0.98 2.07 -15.30
C LEU A 634 0.04 1.78 -14.10
N VAL A 635 -0.89 2.69 -13.80
CA VAL A 635 -1.94 2.51 -12.78
C VAL A 635 -3.01 1.54 -13.30
N GLY A 636 -3.23 0.45 -12.59
CA GLY A 636 -4.14 -0.62 -12.99
C GLY A 636 -3.71 -1.43 -14.22
N ALA A 637 -2.50 -1.22 -14.75
CA ALA A 637 -1.98 -1.91 -15.93
C ALA A 637 -1.23 -3.22 -15.61
N GLY A 638 -1.16 -3.60 -14.34
CA GLY A 638 -0.55 -4.81 -13.81
C GLY A 638 -1.50 -6.02 -13.74
N GLU A 639 -0.98 -7.18 -13.34
CA GLU A 639 -1.74 -8.44 -13.34
C GLU A 639 -2.96 -8.34 -12.42
N ASN A 640 -4.14 -8.72 -12.92
CA ASN A 640 -5.43 -8.59 -12.22
C ASN A 640 -5.87 -7.13 -11.97
N GLY A 641 -5.26 -6.13 -12.63
CA GLY A 641 -5.63 -4.72 -12.53
C GLY A 641 -4.98 -3.98 -11.36
N VAL A 642 -3.85 -4.48 -10.85
CA VAL A 642 -3.00 -3.75 -9.89
C VAL A 642 -2.13 -2.71 -10.60
N ASN A 643 -1.47 -1.83 -9.86
CA ASN A 643 -0.43 -0.96 -10.43
C ASN A 643 0.82 -1.80 -10.76
N MET A 644 1.56 -1.43 -11.80
CA MET A 644 2.92 -1.98 -11.98
C MET A 644 3.93 -1.23 -11.11
N GLY A 645 4.95 -1.96 -10.64
CA GLY A 645 6.06 -1.39 -9.87
C GLY A 645 5.82 -1.23 -8.38
N ALA A 646 6.91 -0.95 -7.66
CA ALA A 646 6.96 -1.06 -6.20
C ALA A 646 6.27 0.08 -5.44
N LEU A 647 6.25 1.29 -6.01
CA LEU A 647 6.05 2.53 -5.24
C LEU A 647 4.61 3.08 -5.24
N GLY A 648 3.69 2.47 -6.00
CA GLY A 648 2.29 2.88 -6.02
C GLY A 648 2.05 4.27 -6.63
N VAL A 649 0.99 4.95 -6.19
CA VAL A 649 0.64 6.32 -6.63
C VAL A 649 0.95 7.31 -5.51
N GLY A 650 1.79 8.32 -5.78
CA GLY A 650 2.23 9.30 -4.79
C GLY A 650 1.75 10.74 -5.01
N CYS A 651 1.29 11.09 -6.22
CA CYS A 651 0.84 12.45 -6.54
C CYS A 651 -0.43 12.50 -7.40
N ASP A 652 -1.05 13.68 -7.42
CA ASP A 652 -2.15 14.02 -8.33
C ASP A 652 -1.74 13.87 -9.80
N SER A 653 -2.72 13.89 -10.70
CA SER A 653 -2.48 13.74 -12.14
C SER A 653 -1.50 14.77 -12.70
N ILE A 654 -0.38 14.30 -13.25
CA ILE A 654 0.57 15.14 -13.98
C ILE A 654 -0.07 15.58 -15.29
N ASN A 655 -0.24 16.89 -15.44
CA ASN A 655 -0.74 17.47 -16.68
C ASN A 655 0.39 17.49 -17.72
N LEU A 656 0.48 16.42 -18.52
CA LEU A 656 1.27 16.40 -19.76
C LEU A 656 0.74 17.47 -20.71
N GLN A 657 1.30 18.68 -20.64
CA GLN A 657 1.01 19.74 -21.59
C GLN A 657 1.74 19.45 -22.90
N SER A 658 1.09 18.74 -23.81
CA SER A 658 1.50 18.61 -25.21
C SER A 658 1.33 19.91 -26.03
N VAL A 659 1.03 21.02 -25.35
CA VAL A 659 0.70 22.33 -25.90
C VAL A 659 1.32 23.42 -25.02
N TRP A 660 2.38 24.04 -25.51
CA TRP A 660 3.10 25.14 -24.87
C TRP A 660 2.65 26.48 -25.45
N HIS A 661 2.37 27.48 -24.63
CA HIS A 661 1.99 28.81 -25.07
C HIS A 661 3.14 29.82 -24.96
N VAL A 662 3.32 30.61 -26.01
CA VAL A 662 4.30 31.70 -26.10
C VAL A 662 3.58 33.01 -26.38
N ALA A 663 3.84 34.05 -25.59
CA ALA A 663 3.30 35.38 -25.80
C ALA A 663 4.32 36.47 -25.46
N VAL A 664 4.34 37.58 -26.21
CA VAL A 664 5.17 38.76 -25.90
C VAL A 664 4.90 39.40 -24.52
N THR A 665 3.84 38.99 -23.82
CA THR A 665 3.51 39.38 -22.45
C THR A 665 3.90 38.34 -21.39
N GLY A 666 4.46 37.20 -21.80
CA GLY A 666 4.91 36.10 -20.95
C GLY A 666 6.25 36.37 -20.26
N SER A 667 6.86 35.32 -19.71
CA SER A 667 8.15 35.40 -19.01
C SER A 667 8.95 34.11 -19.18
N ASP A 668 10.24 34.22 -19.52
CA ASP A 668 11.13 33.04 -19.57
C ASP A 668 11.73 32.69 -18.19
N GLU A 669 11.65 33.60 -17.22
CA GLU A 669 12.10 33.39 -15.83
C GLU A 669 10.99 32.79 -14.94
N THR A 670 9.72 33.07 -15.25
CA THR A 670 8.57 32.74 -14.37
C THR A 670 7.33 32.21 -15.10
N GLY A 671 7.37 32.11 -16.43
CA GLY A 671 6.33 31.45 -17.21
C GLY A 671 6.41 29.94 -17.01
N ASP A 672 5.26 29.28 -17.00
CA ASP A 672 5.12 27.82 -16.95
C ASP A 672 4.66 27.24 -18.29
N GLY A 673 4.46 28.10 -19.30
CA GLY A 673 4.05 27.70 -20.64
C GLY A 673 2.55 27.43 -20.79
N THR A 674 1.74 27.61 -19.74
CA THR A 674 0.27 27.54 -19.87
C THR A 674 -0.28 28.74 -20.65
N GLU A 675 -1.52 28.65 -21.15
CA GLU A 675 -2.24 29.79 -21.75
C GLU A 675 -2.33 31.01 -20.79
N LEU A 676 -2.36 30.76 -19.47
CA LEU A 676 -2.48 31.79 -18.44
C LEU A 676 -1.14 32.42 -18.04
N ASN A 677 -0.04 31.69 -18.17
CA ASN A 677 1.31 32.11 -17.77
C ASN A 677 2.36 31.66 -18.81
N PRO A 678 2.27 32.15 -20.06
CA PRO A 678 3.08 31.69 -21.18
C PRO A 678 4.56 32.08 -21.08
N PHE A 679 5.40 31.39 -21.83
CA PHE A 679 6.79 31.82 -22.06
C PHE A 679 6.85 33.11 -22.88
N ALA A 680 7.96 33.85 -22.79
CA ALA A 680 8.18 35.07 -23.56
C ALA A 680 8.81 34.81 -24.94
N THR A 681 9.66 33.78 -25.05
CA THR A 681 10.34 33.40 -26.30
C THR A 681 9.96 32.00 -26.79
N ILE A 682 10.13 31.78 -28.10
CA ILE A 682 9.86 30.48 -28.73
C ILE A 682 11.00 29.50 -28.38
N GLU A 683 12.23 29.99 -28.33
CA GLU A 683 13.41 29.24 -27.89
C GLU A 683 13.26 28.72 -26.46
N LYS A 684 12.57 29.46 -25.57
CA LYS A 684 12.30 28.97 -24.22
C LYS A 684 11.27 27.85 -24.21
N ALA A 685 10.18 27.96 -25.00
CA ALA A 685 9.22 26.88 -25.16
C ALA A 685 9.85 25.64 -25.81
N GLU A 686 10.70 25.82 -26.82
CA GLU A 686 11.47 24.77 -27.49
C GLU A 686 12.36 23.97 -26.53
N GLN A 687 12.90 24.60 -25.47
CA GLN A 687 13.67 23.87 -24.44
C GLN A 687 12.83 22.87 -23.64
N PHE A 688 11.53 23.11 -23.45
CA PHE A 688 10.63 22.19 -22.76
C PHE A 688 9.97 21.20 -23.72
N ALA A 689 9.61 21.66 -24.92
CA ALA A 689 9.03 20.87 -26.02
C ALA A 689 9.97 19.79 -26.63
N ASN A 690 11.21 19.71 -26.12
CA ASN A 690 12.22 18.72 -26.53
C ASN A 690 12.60 17.76 -25.38
N GLN A 691 11.90 17.79 -24.23
CA GLN A 691 12.24 16.94 -23.07
C GLN A 691 11.40 15.65 -22.97
N TYR A 692 10.24 15.56 -23.63
CA TYR A 692 9.34 14.41 -23.50
C TYR A 692 8.84 13.90 -24.84
N TYR A 693 9.10 12.61 -25.10
CA TYR A 693 8.57 11.90 -26.26
C TYR A 693 7.22 11.24 -25.90
N ASN A 694 6.24 11.37 -26.81
CA ASN A 694 4.96 10.67 -26.71
C ASN A 694 4.75 9.76 -27.94
N GLY A 695 5.26 8.53 -27.85
CA GLY A 695 5.14 7.52 -28.92
C GLY A 695 3.70 7.10 -29.27
N SER A 696 2.68 7.59 -28.56
CA SER A 696 1.26 7.33 -28.88
C SER A 696 0.62 8.38 -29.80
N TYR A 697 1.34 9.43 -30.19
CA TYR A 697 0.82 10.55 -30.99
C TYR A 697 1.09 10.40 -32.52
N GLU A 698 0.56 9.33 -33.12
CA GLU A 698 0.56 9.19 -34.60
C GLU A 698 -0.55 10.06 -35.24
N ASN A 699 -0.20 11.14 -35.96
CA ASN A 699 -0.63 11.48 -37.35
C ASN A 699 -0.54 12.98 -37.71
N ILE A 700 -0.86 13.25 -39.00
CA ILE A 700 -1.34 14.51 -39.60
C ILE A 700 -0.29 15.43 -40.27
N LEU A 701 0.72 14.86 -40.92
CA LEU A 701 1.26 15.45 -42.16
C LEU A 701 0.61 14.79 -43.37
N PHE A 702 -0.61 15.23 -43.72
CA PHE A 702 -1.29 14.85 -44.97
C PHE A 702 -1.21 16.02 -45.96
N ASN A 703 -0.87 15.74 -47.21
CA ASN A 703 -1.09 16.71 -48.29
C ASN A 703 -2.60 16.94 -48.49
N SER A 704 -3.01 17.96 -49.26
CA SER A 704 -4.45 18.24 -49.47
C SER A 704 -5.25 17.12 -50.16
N THR A 705 -4.59 16.06 -50.66
CA THR A 705 -5.24 14.85 -51.20
C THR A 705 -5.53 13.78 -50.13
N GLY A 706 -5.15 14.03 -48.87
CA GLY A 706 -5.33 13.08 -47.76
C GLY A 706 -4.30 11.94 -47.75
N GLN A 707 -3.15 12.14 -48.39
CA GLN A 707 -2.05 11.18 -48.41
C GLN A 707 -0.94 11.63 -47.48
N SER A 708 -0.49 10.74 -46.57
CA SER A 708 0.59 11.06 -45.63
C SER A 708 1.86 11.39 -46.41
N MET A 709 2.41 12.57 -46.14
CA MET A 709 3.65 13.05 -46.77
C MET A 709 4.88 12.37 -46.18
N MET A 710 4.82 12.01 -44.89
CA MET A 710 5.87 11.32 -44.14
C MET A 710 5.23 10.27 -43.22
N PRO A 711 4.99 9.04 -43.71
CA PRO A 711 4.43 7.97 -42.89
C PRO A 711 5.50 7.41 -41.94
N GLY A 712 5.20 7.41 -40.63
CA GLY A 712 6.05 6.85 -39.57
C GLY A 712 6.74 7.87 -38.67
N TRP A 713 6.52 9.18 -38.87
CA TRP A 713 7.12 10.23 -38.05
C TRP A 713 6.17 10.67 -36.93
N ASN A 714 6.71 10.90 -35.73
CA ASN A 714 5.96 11.16 -34.50
C ASN A 714 6.06 12.63 -34.09
N VAL A 715 4.93 13.21 -33.69
CA VAL A 715 4.86 14.58 -33.18
C VAL A 715 5.26 14.58 -31.71
N THR A 716 6.25 15.38 -31.33
CA THR A 716 6.68 15.51 -29.93
C THR A 716 5.72 16.42 -29.16
N ASP A 717 5.66 17.70 -29.57
CA ASP A 717 4.98 18.77 -28.85
C ASP A 717 4.47 19.86 -29.81
N THR A 718 3.46 20.63 -29.36
CA THR A 718 2.92 21.80 -30.07
C THR A 718 3.23 23.10 -29.33
N ILE A 719 3.80 24.09 -30.00
CA ILE A 719 4.04 25.44 -29.47
C ILE A 719 3.06 26.42 -30.12
N LEU A 720 2.10 26.92 -29.34
CA LEU A 720 1.11 27.92 -29.75
C LEU A 720 1.60 29.35 -29.45
N VAL A 721 1.91 30.08 -30.51
CA VAL A 721 2.46 31.43 -30.45
C VAL A 721 1.35 32.47 -30.66
N HIS A 722 1.15 33.32 -29.66
CA HIS A 722 0.20 34.44 -29.68
C HIS A 722 0.73 35.63 -30.50
N ALA A 723 -0.17 36.50 -30.98
CA ALA A 723 0.18 37.68 -31.79
C ALA A 723 1.32 38.52 -31.18
N GLY A 724 2.29 38.90 -32.00
CA GLY A 724 3.48 39.63 -31.57
C GLY A 724 4.65 39.52 -32.54
N THR A 725 5.75 40.19 -32.19
CA THR A 725 7.04 40.08 -32.90
C THR A 725 8.03 39.36 -32.02
N TYR A 726 8.55 38.24 -32.51
CA TYR A 726 9.52 37.39 -31.82
C TYR A 726 10.85 37.49 -32.55
N HIS A 727 11.92 37.68 -31.78
CA HIS A 727 13.27 37.77 -32.31
C HIS A 727 13.97 36.43 -32.09
N ILE A 728 14.19 35.70 -33.17
CA ILE A 728 14.79 34.38 -33.18
C ILE A 728 16.32 34.50 -33.12
N GLY A 729 16.91 33.89 -32.10
CA GLY A 729 18.33 33.61 -32.01
C GLY A 729 18.70 32.48 -32.96
N GLU A 730 18.42 31.25 -32.53
CA GLU A 730 18.63 30.01 -33.29
C GLU A 730 17.48 29.06 -32.87
N LEU A 731 16.55 28.73 -33.77
CA LEU A 731 15.59 27.63 -33.52
C LEU A 731 16.30 26.32 -33.92
N ARG A 732 16.87 25.66 -32.93
CA ARG A 732 17.60 24.39 -33.09
C ARG A 732 17.48 23.56 -31.82
N ASN A 733 17.24 22.26 -31.97
CA ASN A 733 17.36 21.35 -30.84
C ASN A 733 18.84 21.15 -30.46
N THR A 734 19.15 21.23 -29.16
CA THR A 734 20.50 21.05 -28.61
C THR A 734 20.68 19.75 -27.83
N SER A 735 19.69 18.85 -27.80
CA SER A 735 19.92 17.48 -27.30
C SER A 735 20.94 16.78 -28.21
N ASN A 736 21.91 16.09 -27.61
CA ASN A 736 22.87 15.27 -28.38
C ASN A 736 22.23 13.98 -28.89
N ASP A 737 21.09 13.62 -28.31
CA ASP A 737 20.28 12.47 -28.65
C ASP A 737 19.05 12.91 -29.46
N TYR A 738 18.54 11.94 -30.20
CA TYR A 738 17.24 11.82 -30.87
C TYR A 738 17.20 11.84 -32.40
N GLU A 739 16.26 11.04 -32.88
CA GLU A 739 16.28 10.36 -34.17
C GLU A 739 15.66 11.21 -35.28
N SER A 740 15.84 10.77 -36.53
CA SER A 740 15.40 11.52 -37.71
C SER A 740 13.88 11.71 -37.82
N ASP A 741 13.09 11.00 -37.02
CA ASP A 741 11.67 10.76 -37.26
C ASP A 741 10.74 11.55 -36.30
N LEU A 742 11.28 12.56 -35.60
CA LEU A 742 10.54 13.44 -34.68
C LEU A 742 10.24 14.82 -35.27
N VAL A 743 9.04 15.37 -35.00
CA VAL A 743 8.61 16.71 -35.45
C VAL A 743 8.05 17.56 -34.31
N THR A 744 8.57 18.78 -34.16
CA THR A 744 8.01 19.83 -33.30
C THR A 744 7.08 20.73 -34.12
N ILE A 745 5.84 20.93 -33.65
CA ILE A 745 4.88 21.86 -34.28
C ILE A 745 5.02 23.23 -33.64
N ILE A 746 5.20 24.29 -34.43
CA ILE A 746 5.19 25.68 -33.99
C ILE A 746 4.09 26.41 -34.77
N GLN A 747 3.02 26.81 -34.10
CA GLN A 747 1.84 27.38 -34.75
C GLN A 747 1.45 28.73 -34.17
N SER A 748 1.31 29.72 -35.05
CA SER A 748 0.70 31.00 -34.73
C SER A 748 -0.82 30.85 -34.57
N VAL A 749 -1.36 31.23 -33.41
CA VAL A 749 -2.83 31.23 -33.18
C VAL A 749 -3.54 32.44 -33.82
N SER A 750 -2.78 33.40 -34.35
CA SER A 750 -3.28 34.67 -34.92
C SER A 750 -3.04 34.83 -36.42
N GLY A 751 -2.37 33.88 -37.06
CA GLY A 751 -2.01 33.93 -38.48
C GLY A 751 -0.86 34.91 -38.81
N PRO A 752 -0.40 34.92 -40.07
CA PRO A 752 0.87 35.55 -40.42
C PRO A 752 0.80 37.09 -40.46
N ASP A 753 -0.39 37.68 -40.57
CA ASP A 753 -0.63 39.13 -40.47
C ASP A 753 -0.37 39.70 -39.05
N SER A 754 -0.24 38.85 -38.03
CA SER A 754 -0.17 39.26 -36.62
C SER A 754 0.98 38.64 -35.83
N THR A 755 1.73 37.71 -36.41
CA THR A 755 2.80 36.98 -35.72
C THR A 755 4.05 36.92 -36.60
N PHE A 756 5.12 37.57 -36.13
CA PHE A 756 6.33 37.87 -36.92
C PHE A 756 7.56 37.21 -36.31
N LEU A 757 8.36 36.52 -37.12
CA LEU A 757 9.66 35.96 -36.77
C LEU A 757 10.77 36.74 -37.49
N ASN A 758 11.62 37.42 -36.71
CA ASN A 758 12.72 38.24 -37.19
C ASN A 758 14.05 37.76 -36.58
N PRO A 759 15.22 38.01 -37.19
CA PRO A 759 16.50 37.65 -36.59
C PRO A 759 16.82 38.48 -35.34
N ILE A 760 17.62 37.90 -34.43
CA ILE A 760 18.41 38.66 -33.45
C ILE A 760 19.68 39.21 -34.12
N ASN A 761 20.29 38.47 -35.06
CA ASN A 761 21.56 38.84 -35.71
C ASN A 761 21.77 38.12 -37.07
N GLU A 762 22.87 38.42 -37.75
CA GLU A 762 23.20 37.88 -39.09
C GLU A 762 23.44 36.36 -39.17
N TYR A 763 23.53 35.67 -38.03
CA TYR A 763 23.65 34.20 -37.95
C TYR A 763 22.34 33.51 -37.56
N SER A 764 21.25 34.27 -37.40
CA SER A 764 19.98 33.73 -36.92
C SER A 764 19.31 32.83 -37.95
N HIS A 765 18.94 31.62 -37.51
CA HIS A 765 18.46 30.56 -38.38
C HIS A 765 17.37 29.70 -37.72
N ILE A 766 16.64 28.98 -38.58
CA ILE A 766 15.74 27.89 -38.22
C ILE A 766 16.35 26.58 -38.76
N GLY A 767 16.47 25.57 -37.91
CA GLY A 767 17.08 24.28 -38.21
C GLY A 767 18.57 24.19 -37.86
N GLY A 768 19.36 23.54 -38.71
CA GLY A 768 20.80 23.36 -38.53
C GLY A 768 21.21 22.19 -37.61
N THR A 769 20.24 21.40 -37.15
CA THR A 769 20.42 20.17 -36.34
C THR A 769 19.47 19.06 -36.83
N LEU A 770 19.51 17.88 -36.21
CA LEU A 770 18.70 16.70 -36.58
C LEU A 770 17.18 16.87 -36.34
N ALA A 771 16.74 17.90 -35.63
CA ALA A 771 15.34 18.13 -35.32
C ALA A 771 14.54 18.71 -36.50
N SER A 772 13.32 18.21 -36.69
CA SER A 772 12.41 18.60 -37.76
C SER A 772 11.26 19.47 -37.24
N TYR A 773 10.77 20.38 -38.09
CA TYR A 773 9.82 21.43 -37.71
C TYR A 773 8.64 21.51 -38.67
N ASP A 774 7.42 21.65 -38.13
CA ASP A 774 6.24 22.16 -38.85
C ASP A 774 5.90 23.55 -38.30
N ILE A 775 6.12 24.60 -39.09
CA ILE A 775 5.95 26.00 -38.66
C ILE A 775 4.83 26.64 -39.46
N SER A 776 3.76 27.08 -38.78
CA SER A 776 2.54 27.54 -39.45
C SER A 776 2.01 28.89 -38.99
N GLY A 777 1.58 29.71 -39.96
CA GLY A 777 0.91 30.99 -39.73
C GLY A 777 1.81 32.16 -39.31
N PHE A 778 3.06 32.23 -39.76
CA PHE A 778 4.01 33.31 -39.42
C PHE A 778 4.39 34.16 -40.64
N THR A 779 4.68 35.44 -40.41
CA THR A 779 5.55 36.22 -41.32
C THR A 779 7.00 36.05 -40.87
N ILE A 780 7.81 35.42 -41.71
CA ILE A 780 9.23 35.10 -41.46
C ILE A 780 10.08 36.04 -42.31
N SER A 781 10.97 36.80 -41.67
CA SER A 781 11.79 37.84 -42.31
C SER A 781 13.27 37.63 -42.04
N GLU A 782 14.14 37.87 -43.02
CA GLU A 782 15.61 37.99 -42.89
C GLU A 782 16.39 36.76 -42.32
N LEU A 783 15.71 35.71 -41.86
CA LEU A 783 16.31 34.50 -41.28
C LEU A 783 16.99 33.59 -42.32
N GLU A 784 17.89 32.70 -41.86
CA GLU A 784 18.37 31.55 -42.64
C GLU A 784 17.52 30.30 -42.36
N LEU A 785 17.16 29.52 -43.40
CA LEU A 785 16.72 28.12 -43.21
C LEU A 785 17.92 27.19 -43.42
N MET A 786 18.29 26.42 -42.41
CA MET A 786 19.43 25.51 -42.47
C MET A 786 19.00 24.06 -42.31
N TYR A 787 19.36 23.20 -43.25
CA TYR A 787 19.16 21.76 -43.16
C TYR A 787 20.35 21.08 -42.49
N PHE A 788 20.10 20.13 -41.59
CA PHE A 788 21.12 19.15 -41.18
C PHE A 788 20.49 17.80 -40.78
N ALA A 789 20.22 16.95 -41.77
CA ALA A 789 19.59 15.64 -41.62
C ALA A 789 18.19 15.67 -40.95
N SER A 790 17.43 16.74 -41.25
CA SER A 790 16.12 17.09 -40.67
C SER A 790 15.15 17.67 -41.71
N PHE A 791 13.87 17.85 -41.40
CA PHE A 791 12.88 18.43 -42.32
C PHE A 791 12.32 19.76 -41.80
N ILE A 792 12.07 20.71 -42.71
CA ILE A 792 11.36 21.96 -42.40
C ILE A 792 10.13 22.08 -43.30
N TYR A 793 8.94 22.04 -42.68
CA TYR A 793 7.65 22.35 -43.30
C TYR A 793 7.20 23.74 -42.89
N LEU A 794 6.76 24.55 -43.85
CA LEU A 794 6.14 25.85 -43.60
C LEU A 794 4.73 25.88 -44.19
N ASN A 795 3.71 26.20 -43.38
CA ASN A 795 2.31 26.19 -43.80
C ASN A 795 1.58 27.51 -43.52
N ASN A 796 0.92 28.10 -44.51
CA ASN A 796 0.25 29.40 -44.40
C ASN A 796 1.19 30.53 -43.89
N CYS A 797 2.45 30.51 -44.31
CA CYS A 797 3.46 31.48 -43.90
C CYS A 797 3.74 32.53 -45.00
N ILE A 798 4.12 33.74 -44.59
CA ILE A 798 4.68 34.76 -45.48
C ILE A 798 6.19 34.76 -45.27
N ILE A 799 6.97 34.79 -46.36
CA ILE A 799 8.42 34.67 -46.32
C ILE A 799 9.03 35.82 -47.10
N LYS A 800 9.76 36.71 -46.40
CA LYS A 800 10.35 37.91 -47.00
C LYS A 800 11.84 38.09 -46.69
N GLU A 801 12.56 38.65 -47.67
CA GLU A 801 13.96 39.06 -47.55
C GLU A 801 14.90 37.98 -46.95
N MET A 802 14.62 36.69 -47.15
CA MET A 802 15.34 35.58 -46.53
C MET A 802 16.83 35.62 -46.85
N SER A 803 17.66 35.63 -45.80
CA SER A 803 19.10 35.81 -45.96
C SER A 803 19.76 34.61 -46.63
N LYS A 804 19.30 33.38 -46.37
CA LYS A 804 19.84 32.15 -46.94
C LYS A 804 18.88 30.95 -46.80
N ILE A 805 18.94 30.02 -47.74
CA ILE A 805 18.37 28.67 -47.60
C ILE A 805 19.45 27.68 -47.98
N ASN A 806 19.76 26.75 -47.08
CA ASN A 806 20.92 25.87 -47.17
C ASN A 806 20.52 24.40 -47.00
N GLY A 807 20.24 23.73 -48.10
CA GLY A 807 19.96 22.30 -48.20
C GLY A 807 21.21 21.42 -48.40
N SER A 808 22.42 21.97 -48.34
CA SER A 808 23.65 21.36 -48.90
C SER A 808 23.97 19.91 -48.49
N SER A 809 23.42 19.42 -47.36
CA SER A 809 23.61 18.05 -46.85
C SER A 809 22.40 17.11 -47.04
N CYS A 810 21.36 17.52 -47.78
CA CYS A 810 20.10 16.80 -47.93
C CYS A 810 20.24 15.38 -48.48
N GLY A 811 19.89 14.40 -47.64
CA GLY A 811 19.88 12.97 -47.98
C GLY A 811 18.49 12.36 -48.20
N LEU A 812 17.42 13.10 -47.92
CA LEU A 812 16.03 12.68 -48.11
C LEU A 812 15.46 13.23 -49.43
N ASP A 813 14.41 12.59 -49.95
CA ASP A 813 13.75 13.10 -51.15
C ASP A 813 13.15 14.51 -50.93
N TYR A 814 12.63 14.82 -49.73
CA TYR A 814 11.93 16.07 -49.44
C TYR A 814 12.43 16.76 -48.15
N CYS A 815 13.47 17.59 -48.25
CA CYS A 815 14.07 18.29 -47.10
C CYS A 815 13.40 19.63 -46.74
N PHE A 816 12.63 20.22 -47.67
CA PHE A 816 11.84 21.42 -47.45
C PHE A 816 10.46 21.27 -48.09
N GLY A 817 9.40 21.65 -47.36
CA GLY A 817 8.04 21.71 -47.89
C GLY A 817 7.36 23.03 -47.57
N PHE A 818 6.65 23.58 -48.55
CA PHE A 818 5.99 24.87 -48.47
C PHE A 818 4.53 24.71 -48.94
N GLU A 819 3.57 24.80 -48.03
CA GLU A 819 2.14 24.76 -48.33
C GLU A 819 1.46 26.11 -48.06
N ASN A 820 0.70 26.62 -49.03
CA ASN A 820 0.04 27.92 -48.95
C ASN A 820 1.00 29.06 -48.57
N VAL A 821 2.30 28.97 -48.90
CA VAL A 821 3.31 29.96 -48.51
C VAL A 821 3.32 31.13 -49.51
N THR A 822 3.60 32.35 -49.05
CA THR A 822 3.76 33.53 -49.91
C THR A 822 5.17 34.10 -49.80
N PHE A 823 5.99 33.87 -50.83
CA PHE A 823 7.35 34.37 -50.95
C PHE A 823 7.36 35.73 -51.66
N VAL A 824 7.97 36.74 -51.04
CA VAL A 824 8.13 38.09 -51.59
C VAL A 824 9.53 38.65 -51.31
N GLN A 825 10.16 39.32 -52.28
CA GLN A 825 11.41 40.08 -52.08
C GLN A 825 12.62 39.24 -51.63
N ASN A 826 12.64 37.93 -51.89
CA ASN A 826 13.76 37.02 -51.57
C ASN A 826 14.81 37.02 -52.70
N ASP A 827 15.43 38.18 -52.96
CA ASP A 827 16.30 38.39 -54.13
C ASP A 827 17.80 38.11 -53.89
N ASN A 828 18.17 37.36 -52.85
CA ASN A 828 19.59 37.15 -52.50
C ASN A 828 20.26 36.04 -53.37
N TYR A 829 20.77 36.41 -54.54
CA TYR A 829 21.20 35.50 -55.61
C TYR A 829 22.29 34.47 -55.24
N GLU A 830 23.15 34.70 -54.24
CA GLU A 830 24.27 33.79 -53.91
C GLU A 830 23.99 32.85 -52.72
N SER A 831 22.74 32.77 -52.23
CA SER A 831 22.43 32.16 -50.93
C SER A 831 21.33 31.09 -50.91
N TYR A 832 20.88 30.55 -52.05
CA TYR A 832 19.84 29.53 -52.08
C TYR A 832 20.36 28.21 -52.67
N ASP A 833 20.70 27.26 -51.79
CA ASP A 833 21.03 25.87 -52.13
C ASP A 833 19.86 24.97 -51.73
N PHE A 834 19.25 24.34 -52.74
CA PHE A 834 18.16 23.37 -52.57
C PHE A 834 18.60 21.95 -52.96
N ASN A 835 19.79 21.49 -52.58
CA ASN A 835 20.07 20.04 -52.56
C ASN A 835 18.86 19.31 -51.92
N GLY A 836 18.27 18.36 -52.65
CA GLY A 836 16.95 17.78 -52.37
C GLY A 836 15.88 18.12 -53.42
N TYR A 837 14.65 17.63 -53.23
CA TYR A 837 13.49 17.95 -54.08
C TYR A 837 12.51 18.82 -53.24
N PRO A 838 12.63 20.16 -53.21
CA PRO A 838 11.70 20.98 -52.43
C PRO A 838 10.27 20.90 -52.98
N LEU A 839 9.28 20.84 -52.08
CA LEU A 839 7.86 20.77 -52.41
C LEU A 839 7.21 22.15 -52.29
N PHE A 840 6.57 22.62 -53.36
CA PHE A 840 5.80 23.86 -53.36
C PHE A 840 4.33 23.57 -53.71
N TYR A 841 3.48 23.64 -52.69
CA TYR A 841 2.07 23.32 -52.75
C TYR A 841 1.23 24.59 -52.54
N ASN A 842 0.32 24.91 -53.47
CA ASN A 842 -0.56 26.09 -53.40
C ASN A 842 0.14 27.42 -53.03
N SER A 843 1.45 27.53 -53.25
CA SER A 843 2.26 28.63 -52.74
C SER A 843 2.46 29.69 -53.82
N ILE A 844 2.50 30.97 -53.43
CA ILE A 844 2.79 32.09 -54.33
C ILE A 844 4.25 32.48 -54.18
N ILE A 845 4.96 32.57 -55.30
CA ILE A 845 6.27 33.23 -55.41
C ILE A 845 6.04 34.47 -56.27
N TYR A 846 6.22 35.65 -55.68
CA TYR A 846 5.95 36.94 -56.33
C TYR A 846 7.07 37.95 -56.04
N ASP A 847 7.71 38.46 -57.09
CA ASP A 847 8.81 39.42 -57.00
C ASP A 847 10.03 38.81 -56.26
N ASN A 848 10.53 37.70 -56.81
CA ASN A 848 11.75 37.02 -56.36
C ASN A 848 12.54 36.55 -57.60
N GLU A 849 13.07 37.49 -58.39
CA GLU A 849 13.74 37.21 -59.68
C GLU A 849 14.92 36.24 -59.49
N ASN A 850 15.71 36.45 -58.44
CA ASN A 850 16.93 35.69 -58.16
C ASN A 850 16.68 34.33 -57.47
N PHE A 851 15.53 34.18 -56.82
CA PHE A 851 15.13 32.93 -56.15
C PHE A 851 14.83 31.84 -57.18
N LEU A 852 14.00 32.16 -58.18
CA LEU A 852 13.55 31.18 -59.16
C LEU A 852 14.68 30.77 -60.12
N GLU A 853 15.63 31.67 -60.42
CA GLU A 853 16.79 31.33 -61.26
C GLU A 853 17.71 30.30 -60.57
N ASN A 854 17.99 30.43 -59.27
CA ASN A 854 18.77 29.43 -58.52
C ASN A 854 18.03 28.10 -58.38
N VAL A 855 16.73 28.15 -58.06
CA VAL A 855 15.85 26.98 -57.98
C VAL A 855 15.86 26.20 -59.29
N LEU A 856 15.74 26.86 -60.45
CA LEU A 856 15.64 26.19 -61.75
C LEU A 856 16.98 25.78 -62.39
N ASN A 857 18.11 26.42 -62.02
CA ASN A 857 19.42 26.14 -62.62
C ASN A 857 20.21 25.00 -61.94
N ASN A 858 19.76 24.49 -60.81
CA ASN A 858 20.48 23.44 -60.08
C ASN A 858 20.25 22.07 -60.76
N GLU A 859 21.14 21.69 -61.69
CA GLU A 859 21.05 20.45 -62.52
C GLU A 859 21.15 19.16 -61.67
N GLY A 860 20.08 18.84 -60.96
CA GLY A 860 19.95 17.67 -60.07
C GLY A 860 18.69 17.69 -59.20
N THR A 861 18.12 18.87 -58.92
CA THR A 861 16.98 19.06 -58.01
C THR A 861 15.66 18.98 -58.78
N GLY A 862 14.85 17.95 -58.54
CA GLY A 862 13.53 17.84 -59.16
C GLY A 862 12.47 18.62 -58.38
N ILE A 863 12.35 19.93 -58.58
CA ILE A 863 11.33 20.70 -57.86
C ILE A 863 9.93 20.25 -58.28
N THR A 864 9.14 19.83 -57.30
CA THR A 864 7.74 19.45 -57.50
C THR A 864 6.87 20.63 -57.09
N PHE A 865 6.49 21.41 -58.10
CA PHE A 865 5.42 22.39 -58.00
C PHE A 865 4.09 21.74 -58.35
N THR A 866 3.06 21.91 -57.52
CA THR A 866 1.68 21.74 -58.01
C THR A 866 1.26 22.99 -58.77
N LEU A 867 1.61 23.04 -60.06
CA LEU A 867 1.23 24.13 -60.96
C LEU A 867 -0.19 23.94 -61.48
N ASN A 868 -1.11 24.81 -61.07
CA ASN A 868 -2.42 24.96 -61.69
C ASN A 868 -2.51 26.29 -62.46
N ASP A 869 -2.67 26.19 -63.78
CA ASP A 869 -3.02 27.21 -64.79
C ASP A 869 -2.28 28.57 -64.87
N ILE A 870 -1.51 29.02 -63.87
CA ILE A 870 -0.88 30.35 -63.86
C ILE A 870 0.58 30.40 -64.36
N GLY A 871 1.31 29.28 -64.40
CA GLY A 871 2.62 29.12 -65.04
C GLY A 871 3.81 29.89 -64.43
N LEU A 872 5.03 29.53 -64.82
CA LEU A 872 6.28 30.17 -64.38
C LEU A 872 6.64 31.40 -65.23
N ASN A 873 7.20 32.43 -64.62
CA ASN A 873 7.90 33.53 -65.31
C ASN A 873 9.25 33.84 -64.63
N VAL A 874 9.93 34.91 -65.05
CA VAL A 874 11.25 35.30 -64.51
C VAL A 874 11.21 35.89 -63.08
N ASN A 875 10.03 36.23 -62.54
CA ASN A 875 9.86 36.87 -61.23
C ASN A 875 9.15 35.98 -60.20
N GLY A 876 8.78 34.74 -60.58
CA GLY A 876 8.07 33.81 -59.71
C GLY A 876 7.22 32.75 -60.42
N ASN A 877 6.36 32.08 -59.67
CA ASN A 877 5.53 30.96 -60.15
C ASN A 877 4.13 31.40 -60.64
N THR A 878 3.96 32.68 -60.96
CA THR A 878 2.71 33.27 -61.45
C THR A 878 2.97 34.15 -62.69
N VAL A 879 2.44 33.80 -63.87
CA VAL A 879 2.57 34.65 -65.10
C VAL A 879 1.75 35.94 -65.00
N MET A 880 0.74 35.98 -64.12
CA MET A 880 -0.10 37.14 -63.85
C MET A 880 0.09 37.62 -62.41
N ASN A 881 0.08 38.95 -62.19
CA ASN A 881 0.18 39.54 -60.86
C ASN A 881 -0.90 38.95 -59.91
N PRO A 882 -0.55 38.45 -58.71
CA PRO A 882 -1.49 37.89 -57.74
C PRO A 882 -2.57 38.85 -57.23
N LEU A 883 -2.44 40.17 -57.44
CA LEU A 883 -3.36 41.22 -56.98
C LEU A 883 -3.57 41.20 -55.45
N PHE A 884 -2.49 41.39 -54.70
CA PHE A 884 -2.57 41.63 -53.27
C PHE A 884 -3.30 42.94 -52.93
N CYS A 885 -3.99 42.97 -51.79
CA CYS A 885 -4.83 44.09 -51.35
C CYS A 885 -4.02 45.37 -51.05
N ASP A 886 -2.92 45.27 -50.30
CA ASP A 886 -2.04 46.42 -50.00
C ASP A 886 -0.59 45.98 -49.74
N PRO A 887 0.14 45.53 -50.79
CA PRO A 887 1.53 45.06 -50.65
C PRO A 887 2.53 46.17 -50.34
N GLU A 888 2.15 47.46 -50.49
CA GLU A 888 2.99 48.59 -50.06
C GLU A 888 3.01 48.75 -48.52
N ASN A 889 1.99 48.21 -47.82
CA ASN A 889 1.88 48.18 -46.37
C ASN A 889 1.92 46.73 -45.82
N GLU A 890 2.61 45.83 -46.52
CA GLU A 890 2.83 44.42 -46.15
C GLU A 890 1.55 43.56 -46.00
N SER A 891 0.42 43.96 -46.59
CA SER A 891 -0.80 43.14 -46.61
C SER A 891 -0.89 42.30 -47.88
N TYR A 892 -0.65 41.00 -47.73
CA TYR A 892 -0.58 40.02 -48.83
C TYR A 892 -1.87 39.17 -48.98
N SER A 893 -2.99 39.62 -48.43
CA SER A 893 -4.33 39.05 -48.74
C SER A 893 -4.67 39.31 -50.21
N LEU A 894 -5.38 38.38 -50.86
CA LEU A 894 -5.72 38.46 -52.28
C LEU A 894 -7.00 39.28 -52.50
N ALA A 895 -6.98 40.24 -53.42
CA ALA A 895 -8.19 40.93 -53.82
C ALA A 895 -9.24 39.96 -54.39
N GLU A 896 -10.55 40.23 -54.23
CA GLU A 896 -11.66 39.38 -54.71
C GLU A 896 -11.57 38.98 -56.21
N ASN A 897 -10.81 39.73 -57.01
CA ASN A 897 -10.59 39.50 -58.44
C ASN A 897 -9.19 38.96 -58.78
N SER A 898 -8.46 38.46 -57.80
CA SER A 898 -7.13 37.89 -57.93
C SER A 898 -7.12 36.63 -58.82
N PRO A 899 -6.12 36.45 -59.69
CA PRO A 899 -5.94 35.23 -60.47
C PRO A 899 -5.43 34.04 -59.65
N ALA A 900 -5.07 34.24 -58.37
CA ALA A 900 -4.63 33.18 -57.46
C ALA A 900 -5.80 32.52 -56.69
N LEU A 901 -7.02 33.05 -56.83
CA LEU A 901 -8.22 32.50 -56.19
C LEU A 901 -8.75 31.28 -56.95
N GLY A 902 -8.92 30.17 -56.23
CA GLY A 902 -9.27 28.88 -56.82
C GLY A 902 -8.21 28.31 -57.78
N ALA A 903 -7.01 28.89 -57.82
CA ALA A 903 -5.94 28.52 -58.75
C ALA A 903 -4.94 27.49 -58.18
N GLY A 904 -5.09 27.08 -56.91
CA GLY A 904 -4.33 25.97 -56.31
C GLY A 904 -4.89 24.61 -56.72
N GLU A 905 -4.28 23.52 -56.23
CA GLU A 905 -4.82 22.18 -56.37
C GLU A 905 -6.22 22.09 -55.74
N ASN A 906 -7.06 21.19 -56.29
CA ASN A 906 -8.42 20.97 -55.81
C ASN A 906 -9.33 22.22 -55.79
N GLY A 907 -8.92 23.32 -56.43
CA GLY A 907 -9.62 24.60 -56.41
C GLY A 907 -9.38 25.43 -55.15
N ALA A 908 -8.27 25.20 -54.45
CA ALA A 908 -7.84 26.03 -53.32
C ALA A 908 -7.40 27.43 -53.77
N ASN A 909 -7.39 28.39 -52.86
CA ASN A 909 -6.67 29.66 -53.07
C ASN A 909 -5.17 29.41 -52.88
N MET A 910 -4.33 30.17 -53.59
CA MET A 910 -2.89 30.11 -53.38
C MET A 910 -2.43 31.17 -52.37
N GLY A 911 -1.32 30.93 -51.69
CA GLY A 911 -0.72 31.84 -50.71
C GLY A 911 -1.41 31.81 -49.34
N ALA A 912 -0.88 32.62 -48.41
CA ALA A 912 -1.00 32.38 -46.96
C ALA A 912 -2.28 32.92 -46.32
N LEU A 913 -2.91 33.89 -46.97
CA LEU A 913 -3.97 34.70 -46.36
C LEU A 913 -5.35 34.52 -47.01
N GLY A 914 -5.44 33.88 -48.18
CA GLY A 914 -6.70 33.79 -48.91
C GLY A 914 -7.19 35.15 -49.41
N VAL A 915 -8.50 35.42 -49.32
CA VAL A 915 -9.18 36.66 -49.77
C VAL A 915 -9.26 37.67 -48.62
#